data_AF-A0A814YKT2-F1
#
_entry.id   AF-A0A814YKT2-F1
#
_cell.length_a   1.000
_cell.length_b   1.000
_cell.length_c   1.000
_cell.angle_alpha   90.00
_cell.angle_beta   90.00
_cell.angle_gamma   90.00
#
_symmetry.space_group_name_H-M   'P 1'
#
loop_
_entity.id
_entity.type
_entity.pdbx_description
1 polymer ?
#
loop_
_entity_poly.entity_id
_entity_poly.type
_entity_poly.pdbx_seq_one_letter_code
_entity_poly.pdbx_strand_id
1 'polypeptide(L)'
;MSAASEKFHFIFSHELEDRIQIKISSIDGERTQQQQPQQQQQSLNDTIFSTSSSFGRNLTDSKRSEPYVLCQIYSDGQSLCMPIQTSYKSFTDKWNWNEWLTLPLRYSDLPRHAILALSIHELISPTQIRIIGSTTLSLFDSEGTFRQGIYDLKVWPNVPPDVKLKSSTPGKIEQIFNEEQILSNHTNQTIKSISSSPVITTTNLQYNRKQITSKPLNITWNDDSAYPMLDELSRMAKLIKNQCDGHTINQEWLDQLTLAKARTCLDKERSTSKSMLLLIEFSRTMVEDNECIVLYFEPKCDDVLNYPIGYTNQGVYDPEIDLENIVESKHLKLSRSARKALDKDLKPTSEQRDRLMQILAYPPGQFLSIEEQDLVWKYRFFLSQHKKALAKFLQCVHWDKEEEVKQALNLLQQWVTMDTEDALELLGPSYHHPKVRSYAVSRLRQAPDDDLLLYLLQLVQALRYERHDLINAEVVDSVVDEQMSSNGVYENFANAMGQSESQSNDLTKSSIPEIDLSTFLIQRACEKPVIANYLFWYSYVECENNTTAKDKATSDMYQAFVEKLLMTLKNKNEQTREVRLSIEAQKRFVDKLVELTNIIKRMQGSAKVKEEKLRNLLLAGDDSPVKFNFLNFDPIPLPLDPEVKICGINPDKIKIFKSAKLPFLFVFKTTTDEEYPTIFKNGDDLRQDQLILQIIMLMDRILRKENIDLKLTPYKVLSTSLKYGFVQFIDSQSLRRVLDRSRTIRQYLQSKAIVTISDDATSSEVGIPHEVLDAYVKSCAGYCVIMYLLGVGDRHFDNLLLRDSGQLFHIDFGFIMGRDPKPLPQAMRVSKDMIEILDDKRFSDFLRYCFTAFIILRKHANVFANLFSLMLDANIPDIALERDKTVKKLLDKFRLDLDDEKATSYLKDLIDSSIRAIVPQLYEYFHNVVLGFR
;
A
#
# COMPACT_ATOMS: atom_id res chain seq x y z
N MET A 1 49.55 15.13 40.63
CA MET A 1 48.13 15.55 40.56
C MET A 1 47.48 14.73 39.46
N SER A 2 46.67 13.76 39.84
CA SER A 2 45.98 12.87 38.91
C SER A 2 44.90 13.68 38.19
N ALA A 3 44.90 13.64 36.85
CA ALA A 3 43.76 14.09 36.08
C ALA A 3 42.59 13.16 36.43
N ALA A 4 41.56 13.70 37.08
CA ALA A 4 40.30 12.99 37.23
C ALA A 4 39.77 12.72 35.82
N SER A 5 39.69 11.46 35.41
CA SER A 5 38.94 11.08 34.23
C SER A 5 37.47 11.33 34.54
N GLU A 6 36.90 12.42 34.03
CA GLU A 6 35.45 12.65 34.05
C GLU A 6 34.78 11.48 33.34
N LYS A 7 34.02 10.68 34.11
CA LYS A 7 33.18 9.63 33.55
C LYS A 7 31.90 10.30 33.08
N PHE A 8 31.62 10.27 31.79
CA PHE A 8 30.31 10.63 31.26
C PHE A 8 29.30 9.57 31.71
N HIS A 9 28.21 10.01 32.34
CA HIS A 9 27.11 9.15 32.75
C HIS A 9 26.00 9.27 31.69
N PHE A 10 25.58 8.15 31.13
CA PHE A 10 24.49 8.09 30.16
C PHE A 10 23.29 7.41 30.82
N ILE A 11 22.09 7.95 30.59
CA ILE A 11 20.83 7.36 31.04
C ILE A 11 19.87 7.27 29.87
N PHE A 12 19.06 6.21 29.81
CA PHE A 12 18.10 6.07 28.73
C PHE A 12 16.81 6.84 29.00
N SER A 13 16.20 7.39 27.94
CA SER A 13 14.97 8.19 28.03
C SER A 13 13.81 7.46 28.71
N HIS A 14 13.69 6.14 28.53
CA HIS A 14 12.65 5.32 29.17
C HIS A 14 12.84 5.10 30.68
N GLU A 15 14.05 5.29 31.20
CA GLU A 15 14.36 5.12 32.63
C GLU A 15 14.06 6.39 33.44
N LEU A 16 13.73 7.50 32.77
CA LEU A 16 13.45 8.80 33.37
C LEU A 16 11.95 9.08 33.43
N GLU A 17 11.39 9.08 34.65
CA GLU A 17 9.99 9.42 34.89
C GLU A 17 9.73 10.93 35.09
N ASP A 18 10.79 11.73 35.13
CA ASP A 18 10.70 13.17 35.34
C ASP A 18 10.03 13.90 34.16
N ARG A 19 9.36 15.02 34.46
CA ARG A 19 8.75 15.88 33.45
C ARG A 19 9.77 16.81 32.82
N ILE A 20 9.60 17.08 31.54
CA ILE A 20 10.51 17.96 30.80
C ILE A 20 10.29 19.41 31.24
N GLN A 21 11.39 20.10 31.57
CA GLN A 21 11.38 21.51 31.94
C GLN A 21 12.20 22.35 30.96
N ILE A 22 11.58 23.43 30.48
CA ILE A 22 12.19 24.38 29.54
C ILE A 22 12.03 25.78 30.10
N LYS A 23 13.13 26.50 30.22
CA LYS A 23 13.14 27.89 30.63
C LYS A 23 13.13 28.81 29.43
N ILE A 24 12.16 29.71 29.39
CA ILE A 24 12.11 30.80 28.40
C ILE A 24 12.78 32.03 29.04
N SER A 25 13.94 32.43 28.53
CA SER A 25 14.75 33.50 29.13
C SER A 25 14.37 34.86 28.56
N SER A 26 14.98 35.27 27.44
CA SER A 26 14.77 36.57 26.81
C SER A 26 14.66 36.44 25.29
N ILE A 27 14.16 37.49 24.66
CA ILE A 27 14.25 37.68 23.22
C ILE A 27 14.94 39.02 22.92
N ASP A 28 15.90 38.97 22.01
CA ASP A 28 16.70 40.12 21.61
C ASP A 28 16.59 40.30 20.08
N GLY A 29 16.62 41.55 19.60
CA GLY A 29 16.61 41.89 18.16
C GLY A 29 15.58 42.97 17.77
N GLU A 30 15.76 43.60 16.61
CA GLU A 30 14.83 44.64 16.12
C GLU A 30 13.58 44.06 15.45
N ARG A 31 12.40 44.63 15.76
CA ARG A 31 11.16 44.35 15.04
C ARG A 31 11.22 45.00 13.66
N THR A 32 11.54 44.24 12.62
CA THR A 32 11.44 44.73 11.24
C THR A 32 9.97 45.06 10.94
N GLN A 33 9.62 46.34 10.92
CA GLN A 33 8.31 46.79 10.44
C GLN A 33 8.24 46.66 8.92
N GLN A 34 8.16 45.43 8.39
CA GLN A 34 7.89 45.24 6.97
C GLN A 34 6.89 44.10 6.75
N GLN A 35 5.89 44.41 5.91
CA GLN A 35 4.79 43.58 5.41
C GLN A 35 3.58 43.41 6.35
N GLN A 36 2.84 44.52 6.56
CA GLN A 36 1.39 44.42 6.54
C GLN A 36 0.96 44.05 5.10
N PRO A 37 0.05 43.09 4.89
CA PRO A 37 -0.58 42.91 3.59
C PRO A 37 -1.42 44.16 3.27
N GLN A 38 -1.13 44.81 2.14
CA GLN A 38 -1.85 45.98 1.62
C GLN A 38 -3.28 45.67 1.13
N GLN A 39 -4.01 44.74 1.77
CA GLN A 39 -5.36 44.32 1.33
C GLN A 39 -6.45 44.36 2.42
N GLN A 40 -6.27 45.12 3.50
CA GLN A 40 -7.36 45.47 4.44
C GLN A 40 -7.35 46.96 4.85
N GLN A 41 -7.04 47.86 3.91
CA GLN A 41 -7.22 49.30 4.08
C GLN A 41 -8.14 49.93 3.01
N GLN A 42 -9.04 49.14 2.43
CA GLN A 42 -10.17 49.70 1.67
C GLN A 42 -11.48 49.04 2.12
N SER A 43 -12.43 49.89 2.51
CA SER A 43 -13.81 49.64 2.97
C SER A 43 -14.04 49.36 4.45
N LEU A 44 -13.78 50.37 5.28
CA LEU A 44 -14.77 50.96 6.19
C LEU A 44 -14.31 52.39 6.47
N ASN A 45 -14.41 53.24 5.44
CA ASN A 45 -14.43 54.69 5.64
C ASN A 45 -15.73 55.02 6.38
N ASP A 46 -15.66 55.89 7.39
CA ASP A 46 -16.53 57.07 7.50
C ASP A 46 -16.29 57.75 8.86
N THR A 47 -15.59 58.89 8.81
CA THR A 47 -16.05 60.24 9.20
C THR A 47 -17.29 60.39 10.10
N ILE A 48 -17.51 59.53 11.11
CA ILE A 48 -18.65 59.64 12.07
C ILE A 48 -18.20 59.31 13.51
N PHE A 49 -16.97 59.65 13.90
CA PHE A 49 -16.63 59.80 15.34
C PHE A 49 -15.91 61.11 15.66
N SER A 50 -16.12 62.14 14.84
CA SER A 50 -15.97 63.53 15.24
C SER A 50 -17.32 64.06 15.73
N THR A 51 -17.70 63.77 16.97
CA THR A 51 -18.65 64.53 17.83
C THR A 51 -19.18 63.64 18.96
N SER A 52 -18.32 63.35 19.93
CA SER A 52 -18.73 63.09 21.31
C SER A 52 -17.55 63.45 22.19
N SER A 53 -17.62 64.68 22.64
CA SER A 53 -16.64 65.41 23.42
C SER A 53 -16.46 64.82 24.83
N SER A 54 -15.24 65.00 25.34
CA SER A 54 -14.96 65.26 26.76
C SER A 54 -14.78 64.06 27.69
N PHE A 55 -13.63 63.39 27.59
CA PHE A 55 -12.77 63.19 28.77
C PHE A 55 -11.31 63.13 28.32
N GLY A 56 -10.68 64.31 28.28
CA GLY A 56 -9.27 64.43 27.98
C GLY A 56 -8.40 63.96 29.16
N ARG A 57 -7.41 63.12 28.86
CA ARG A 57 -6.02 63.27 29.30
C ARG A 57 -5.12 62.27 28.55
N ASN A 58 -4.26 62.82 27.70
CA ASN A 58 -2.97 62.31 27.22
C ASN A 58 -2.67 60.82 27.42
N LEU A 59 -2.81 60.04 26.35
CA LEU A 59 -2.13 58.76 26.17
C LEU A 59 -1.55 58.72 24.75
N THR A 60 -0.54 59.57 24.50
CA THR A 60 0.49 59.29 23.47
C THR A 60 1.50 58.30 24.02
N ASP A 61 1.00 57.27 24.68
CA ASP A 61 1.77 56.15 25.17
C ASP A 61 1.21 54.96 24.41
N SER A 62 2.05 54.37 23.57
CA SER A 62 1.81 53.06 22.99
C SER A 62 1.26 52.16 24.09
N LYS A 63 -0.01 51.72 24.00
CA LYS A 63 -0.43 50.52 24.73
C LYS A 63 0.44 49.39 24.18
N ARG A 64 1.60 49.21 24.81
CA ARG A 64 2.55 48.13 24.58
C ARG A 64 1.77 46.87 24.92
N SER A 65 1.40 46.15 23.87
CA SER A 65 0.84 44.82 23.94
C SER A 65 1.75 43.91 24.76
N GLU A 66 1.14 43.01 25.51
CA GLU A 66 1.86 42.08 26.39
C GLU A 66 2.09 40.76 25.64
N PRO A 67 3.30 40.50 25.11
CA PRO A 67 3.60 39.25 24.45
C PRO A 67 3.72 38.09 25.44
N TYR A 68 3.29 36.91 25.02
CA TYR A 68 3.54 35.64 25.72
C TYR A 68 4.06 34.59 24.73
N VAL A 69 4.79 33.60 25.25
CA VAL A 69 5.35 32.51 24.45
C VAL A 69 4.53 31.27 24.70
N LEU A 70 4.02 30.67 23.62
CA LEU A 70 3.31 29.41 23.61
C LEU A 70 4.24 28.30 23.14
N CYS A 71 4.35 27.27 23.97
CA CYS A 71 5.26 26.14 23.86
C CYS A 71 4.45 24.85 23.70
N GLN A 72 4.74 24.09 22.64
CA GLN A 72 4.05 22.84 22.35
C GLN A 72 4.98 21.85 21.65
N ILE A 73 4.83 20.56 21.96
CA ILE A 73 5.62 19.49 21.35
C ILE A 73 4.78 18.75 20.32
N TYR A 74 5.44 18.40 19.22
CA TYR A 74 4.84 17.64 18.14
C TYR A 74 5.75 16.48 17.70
N SER A 75 5.17 15.46 17.09
CA SER A 75 5.87 14.42 16.35
C SER A 75 5.12 14.14 15.05
N ASP A 76 5.83 14.03 13.93
CA ASP A 76 5.26 13.74 12.60
C ASP A 76 4.03 14.59 12.21
N GLY A 77 4.03 15.86 12.64
CA GLY A 77 2.97 16.83 12.39
C GLY A 77 1.76 16.75 13.34
N GLN A 78 1.77 15.85 14.33
CA GLN A 78 0.74 15.72 15.36
C GLN A 78 1.21 16.31 16.70
N SER A 79 0.32 16.99 17.43
CA SER A 79 0.65 17.53 18.76
C SER A 79 0.60 16.45 19.82
N LEU A 80 1.69 16.29 20.59
CA LEU A 80 1.77 15.31 21.68
C LEU A 80 1.15 15.81 23.00
N CYS A 81 1.02 17.13 23.16
CA CYS A 81 0.50 17.73 24.37
C CYS A 81 -0.30 19.02 24.13
N MET A 82 -1.08 19.40 25.15
CA MET A 82 -1.72 20.71 25.21
C MET A 82 -0.66 21.82 25.28
N PRO A 83 -0.87 22.97 24.62
CA PRO A 83 0.09 24.06 24.63
C PRO A 83 0.20 24.70 26.03
N ILE A 84 1.43 24.98 26.45
CA ILE A 84 1.73 25.73 27.67
C ILE A 84 2.19 27.13 27.30
N GLN A 85 1.75 28.12 28.05
CA GLN A 85 2.14 29.51 27.85
C GLN A 85 2.94 30.06 29.03
N THR A 86 3.79 31.04 28.75
CA THR A 86 4.44 31.87 29.79
C THR A 86 3.45 32.80 30.48
N SER A 87 3.81 33.27 31.66
CA SER A 87 3.08 34.30 32.39
C SER A 87 3.00 35.63 31.61
N TYR A 88 1.85 36.31 31.72
CA TYR A 88 1.68 37.67 31.20
C TYR A 88 2.57 38.63 32.00
N LYS A 89 3.47 39.34 31.31
CA LYS A 89 4.34 40.35 31.88
C LYS A 89 4.28 41.63 31.05
N SER A 90 4.17 42.77 31.73
CA SER A 90 4.30 44.09 31.11
C SER A 90 5.78 44.39 30.87
N PHE A 91 6.20 44.50 29.61
CA PHE A 91 7.59 44.76 29.28
C PHE A 91 7.85 46.25 29.02
N THR A 92 9.02 46.73 29.46
CA THR A 92 9.53 48.05 29.09
C THR A 92 10.17 47.96 27.70
N ASP A 93 11.48 47.80 27.58
CA ASP A 93 12.19 47.85 26.29
C ASP A 93 12.88 46.53 25.89
N LYS A 94 12.89 45.53 26.79
CA LYS A 94 13.41 44.17 26.53
C LYS A 94 12.40 43.13 27.01
N TRP A 95 12.09 42.10 26.20
CA TRP A 95 11.19 41.03 26.64
C TRP A 95 12.01 39.92 27.33
N ASN A 96 11.89 39.86 28.66
CA ASN A 96 12.60 38.91 29.51
C ASN A 96 11.61 38.19 30.44
N TRP A 97 11.29 36.94 30.12
CA TRP A 97 10.41 36.09 30.93
C TRP A 97 11.16 35.44 32.08
N ASN A 98 12.35 34.88 31.83
CA ASN A 98 13.13 34.10 32.80
C ASN A 98 12.27 33.10 33.60
N GLU A 99 11.44 32.33 32.89
CA GLU A 99 10.39 31.48 33.46
C GLU A 99 10.59 30.02 33.05
N TRP A 100 10.57 29.10 34.03
CA TRP A 100 10.59 27.66 33.80
C TRP A 100 9.17 27.14 33.51
N LEU A 101 8.97 26.58 32.33
CA LEU A 101 7.77 25.89 31.92
C LEU A 101 7.96 24.38 32.11
N THR A 102 7.06 23.74 32.85
CA THR A 102 7.03 22.28 33.00
C THR A 102 6.00 21.71 32.03
N LEU A 103 6.47 20.90 31.07
CA LEU A 103 5.62 20.28 30.06
C LEU A 103 4.85 19.08 30.66
N PRO A 104 3.64 18.75 30.18
CA PRO A 104 2.85 17.63 30.68
C PRO A 104 3.30 16.29 30.04
N LEU A 105 4.59 16.17 29.72
CA LEU A 105 5.21 14.99 29.12
C LEU A 105 6.46 14.62 29.91
N ARG A 106 6.66 13.32 30.11
CA ARG A 106 7.88 12.76 30.71
C ARG A 106 8.95 12.55 29.64
N TYR A 107 10.19 12.36 30.07
CA TYR A 107 11.27 11.96 29.15
C TYR A 107 10.97 10.60 28.48
N SER A 108 10.29 9.69 29.17
CA SER A 108 9.85 8.39 28.65
C SER A 108 8.83 8.47 27.51
N ASP A 109 8.07 9.57 27.44
CA ASP A 109 6.93 9.69 26.51
C ASP A 109 7.34 10.33 25.17
N LEU A 110 8.60 10.77 25.04
CA LEU A 110 9.06 11.46 23.85
C LEU A 110 9.52 10.50 22.75
N PRO A 111 8.94 10.56 21.54
CA PRO A 111 9.47 9.83 20.39
C PRO A 111 10.75 10.49 19.85
N ARG A 112 11.56 9.72 19.10
CA ARG A 112 12.85 10.21 18.53
C ARG A 112 12.70 11.47 17.68
N HIS A 113 11.60 11.61 16.95
CA HIS A 113 11.35 12.71 16.03
C HIS A 113 10.61 13.90 16.67
N ALA A 114 10.58 14.00 18.00
CA ALA A 114 9.87 15.06 18.70
C ALA A 114 10.47 16.46 18.41
N ILE A 115 9.62 17.37 17.96
CA ILE A 115 9.92 18.77 17.63
C ILE A 115 9.24 19.69 18.63
N LEU A 116 10.01 20.56 19.24
CA LEU A 116 9.56 21.68 20.05
C LEU A 116 9.16 22.85 19.15
N ALA A 117 7.91 23.28 19.20
CA ALA A 117 7.41 24.47 18.54
C ALA A 117 7.17 25.59 19.56
N LEU A 118 7.80 26.74 19.33
CA LEU A 118 7.64 27.95 20.14
C LEU A 118 7.04 29.05 19.27
N SER A 119 5.94 29.65 19.73
CA SER A 119 5.27 30.74 19.03
C SER A 119 5.03 31.92 19.97
N ILE A 120 5.33 33.12 19.50
CA ILE A 120 5.21 34.35 20.28
C ILE A 120 3.95 35.07 19.85
N HIS A 121 3.05 35.32 20.80
CA HIS A 121 1.73 35.89 20.55
C HIS A 121 1.58 37.24 21.23
N GLU A 122 0.87 38.15 20.57
CA GLU A 122 0.57 39.51 20.99
C GLU A 122 -0.95 39.65 21.17
N LEU A 123 -1.41 40.10 22.34
CA LEU A 123 -2.84 40.38 22.57
C LEU A 123 -3.19 41.79 22.09
N ILE A 124 -4.01 41.91 21.04
CA ILE A 124 -4.45 43.22 20.50
C ILE A 124 -5.80 43.62 21.11
N SER A 125 -6.69 42.66 21.30
CA SER A 125 -7.98 42.84 21.97
C SER A 125 -8.36 41.54 22.72
N PRO A 126 -9.37 41.56 23.62
CA PRO A 126 -9.80 40.35 24.34
C PRO A 126 -10.20 39.17 23.45
N THR A 127 -10.46 39.42 22.16
CA THR A 127 -10.88 38.40 21.18
C THR A 127 -9.90 38.26 20.01
N GLN A 128 -8.78 39.01 19.99
CA GLN A 128 -7.85 39.03 18.86
C GLN A 128 -6.40 38.89 19.30
N ILE A 129 -5.81 37.75 18.90
CA ILE A 129 -4.41 37.38 19.15
C ILE A 129 -3.65 37.44 17.81
N ARG A 130 -2.44 38.00 17.82
CA ARG A 130 -1.55 38.08 16.64
C ARG A 130 -0.23 37.36 16.90
N ILE A 131 0.23 36.55 15.95
CA ILE A 131 1.56 35.92 16.01
C ILE A 131 2.63 36.96 15.62
N ILE A 132 3.60 37.17 16.50
CA ILE A 132 4.80 37.99 16.24
C ILE A 132 5.82 37.17 15.43
N GLY A 133 6.01 35.92 15.81
CA GLY A 133 6.89 34.99 15.10
C GLY A 133 6.94 33.62 15.76
N SER A 134 7.58 32.66 15.09
CA SER A 134 7.71 31.29 15.57
C SER A 134 9.11 30.72 15.33
N THR A 135 9.42 29.65 16.05
CA THR A 135 10.66 28.90 15.90
C THR A 135 10.42 27.43 16.25
N THR A 136 11.16 26.53 15.61
CA THR A 136 11.05 25.08 15.82
C THR A 136 12.43 24.45 16.06
N LEU A 137 12.49 23.50 16.99
CA LEU A 137 13.73 22.84 17.41
C LEU A 137 13.49 21.35 17.65
N SER A 138 14.31 20.48 17.05
CA SER A 138 14.30 19.04 17.39
C SER A 138 14.81 18.83 18.82
N LEU A 139 14.07 18.07 19.64
CA LEU A 139 14.43 17.78 21.03
C LEU A 139 15.62 16.81 21.13
N PHE A 140 15.75 15.90 20.17
CA PHE A 140 16.91 15.01 20.03
C PHE A 140 17.84 15.50 18.92
N ASP A 141 19.14 15.25 19.05
CA ASP A 141 20.12 15.45 17.98
C ASP A 141 20.26 14.22 17.07
N SER A 142 21.14 14.31 16.06
CA SER A 142 21.39 13.22 15.10
C SER A 142 21.88 11.93 15.76
N GLU A 143 22.56 12.05 16.91
CA GLU A 143 23.11 10.95 17.68
C GLU A 143 22.08 10.36 18.66
N GLY A 144 20.87 10.94 18.74
CA GLY A 144 19.80 10.48 19.63
C GLY A 144 19.94 10.99 21.07
N THR A 145 20.77 12.00 21.30
CA THR A 145 20.94 12.64 22.61
C THR A 145 19.92 13.74 22.81
N PHE A 146 19.27 13.80 23.98
CA PHE A 146 18.35 14.88 24.34
C PHE A 146 19.12 16.19 24.53
N ARG A 147 18.60 17.29 23.97
CA ARG A 147 19.21 18.61 24.08
C ARG A 147 19.14 19.15 25.51
N GLN A 148 20.29 19.40 26.12
CA GLN A 148 20.42 19.99 27.46
C GLN A 148 21.20 21.32 27.40
N GLY A 149 20.92 22.23 28.33
CA GLY A 149 21.59 23.53 28.43
C GLY A 149 20.96 24.64 27.58
N ILE A 150 21.75 25.68 27.30
CA ILE A 150 21.28 26.96 26.76
C ILE A 150 21.36 26.98 25.24
N TYR A 151 20.30 27.45 24.57
CA TYR A 151 20.19 27.57 23.12
C TYR A 151 19.66 28.94 22.68
N ASP A 152 20.30 29.52 21.66
CA ASP A 152 19.85 30.72 20.96
C ASP A 152 19.08 30.30 19.69
N LEU A 153 17.78 30.59 19.64
CA LEU A 153 16.91 30.19 18.53
C LEU A 153 16.50 31.39 17.67
N LYS A 154 16.68 31.28 16.36
CA LYS A 154 16.17 32.28 15.42
C LYS A 154 14.65 32.23 15.35
N VAL A 155 14.01 33.39 15.51
CA VAL A 155 12.56 33.56 15.38
C VAL A 155 12.22 34.10 13.99
N TRP A 156 11.28 33.43 13.32
CA TRP A 156 10.79 33.80 12.00
C TRP A 156 9.55 34.70 12.12
N PRO A 157 9.58 35.95 11.65
CA PRO A 157 8.53 36.93 11.91
C PRO A 157 7.25 36.65 11.12
N ASN A 158 6.09 36.77 11.77
CA ASN A 158 4.73 36.59 11.22
C ASN A 158 4.44 35.22 10.54
N VAL A 159 5.21 34.17 10.83
CA VAL A 159 4.98 32.81 10.29
C VAL A 159 4.56 31.87 11.43
N PRO A 160 3.55 30.99 11.25
CA PRO A 160 3.25 29.94 12.23
C PRO A 160 4.34 28.85 12.25
N PRO A 161 4.54 28.13 13.36
CA PRO A 161 5.60 27.12 13.45
C PRO A 161 5.38 25.98 12.45
N ASP A 162 6.41 25.67 11.65
CA ASP A 162 6.38 24.54 10.71
C ASP A 162 6.96 23.28 11.35
N VAL A 163 6.10 22.30 11.56
CA VAL A 163 6.37 21.13 12.40
C VAL A 163 6.89 19.93 11.60
N LYS A 164 7.36 20.15 10.38
CA LYS A 164 7.96 19.11 9.55
C LYS A 164 9.41 18.85 9.98
N LEU A 165 9.89 17.62 9.76
CA LEU A 165 11.29 17.24 10.01
C LEU A 165 12.30 18.18 9.33
N LYS A 166 11.95 18.68 8.13
CA LYS A 166 12.62 19.79 7.44
C LYS A 166 11.75 21.03 7.54
N SER A 167 11.87 21.74 8.68
CA SER A 167 11.06 22.92 8.97
C SER A 167 11.47 24.11 8.11
N SER A 168 10.48 24.87 7.63
CA SER A 168 10.65 26.21 7.05
C SER A 168 10.89 27.31 8.11
N THR A 169 10.77 26.97 9.39
CA THR A 169 11.03 27.84 10.55
C THR A 169 12.09 27.26 11.51
N PRO A 170 13.27 26.83 11.01
CA PRO A 170 14.27 26.19 11.87
C PRO A 170 14.85 27.22 12.84
N GLY A 171 14.89 26.87 14.13
CA GLY A 171 15.47 27.71 15.18
C GLY A 171 17.00 27.68 15.19
N LYS A 172 17.60 26.57 14.78
CA LYS A 172 19.05 26.43 14.61
C LYS A 172 19.41 26.65 13.14
N ILE A 173 20.32 27.56 12.84
CA ILE A 173 20.86 27.72 11.49
C ILE A 173 21.83 26.55 11.27
N GLU A 174 21.43 25.55 10.47
CA GLU A 174 22.34 24.50 10.03
C GLU A 174 23.43 25.11 9.16
N GLN A 175 24.69 24.82 9.49
CA GLN A 175 25.85 25.15 8.67
C GLN A 175 25.65 24.51 7.29
N ILE A 176 25.47 25.32 6.25
CA ILE A 176 25.75 24.88 4.88
C ILE A 176 27.27 24.77 4.79
N PHE A 177 27.83 23.65 5.27
CA PHE A 177 29.19 23.25 4.98
C PHE A 177 29.23 21.79 4.55
N ASN A 178 29.65 21.64 3.29
CA ASN A 178 30.10 20.43 2.62
C ASN A 178 31.27 19.77 3.38
N GLU A 179 31.03 19.13 4.52
CA GLU A 179 32.04 18.25 5.16
C GLU A 179 32.05 16.84 4.56
N GLU A 180 30.95 16.39 3.92
CA GLU A 180 30.91 15.10 3.21
C GLU A 180 31.72 15.10 1.89
N GLN A 181 31.99 16.26 1.28
CA GLN A 181 32.76 16.35 0.03
C GLN A 181 34.27 16.49 0.21
N ILE A 182 34.76 16.77 1.43
CA ILE A 182 36.20 16.92 1.70
C ILE A 182 36.77 15.67 2.39
N LEU A 183 35.98 14.95 3.20
CA LEU A 183 36.38 13.63 3.70
C LEU A 183 36.29 12.51 2.65
N SER A 184 35.42 12.64 1.63
CA SER A 184 35.32 11.67 0.52
C SER A 184 36.49 11.74 -0.47
N ASN A 185 37.25 12.83 -0.49
CA ASN A 185 38.37 13.01 -1.42
C ASN A 185 39.73 12.63 -0.82
N HIS A 186 39.83 12.47 0.51
CA HIS A 186 41.06 12.03 1.17
C HIS A 186 41.02 10.61 1.75
N THR A 187 39.85 9.99 1.86
CA THR A 187 39.73 8.56 2.22
C THR A 187 39.83 7.62 1.02
N ASN A 188 39.52 8.09 -0.19
CA ASN A 188 39.57 7.31 -1.43
C ASN A 188 40.97 7.14 -2.06
N GLN A 189 42.03 7.65 -1.42
CA GLN A 189 43.42 7.37 -1.83
C GLN A 189 44.17 6.41 -0.90
N THR A 190 43.61 6.06 0.26
CA THR A 190 44.28 5.17 1.24
C THR A 190 43.64 3.78 1.33
N ILE A 191 42.41 3.60 0.81
CA ILE A 191 41.69 2.32 0.80
C ILE A 191 41.76 1.67 -0.60
N LYS A 192 42.97 1.60 -1.17
CA LYS A 192 43.31 0.73 -2.31
C LYS A 192 44.41 -0.27 -1.98
N SER A 193 44.78 -0.34 -0.72
CA SER A 193 45.69 -1.35 -0.18
C SER A 193 45.10 -1.82 1.14
N ILE A 194 45.04 -3.13 1.36
CA ILE A 194 44.45 -3.84 2.50
C ILE A 194 43.00 -4.27 2.25
N SER A 195 42.81 -5.11 1.24
CA SER A 195 41.74 -6.12 1.20
C SER A 195 42.38 -7.51 0.99
N SER A 196 42.68 -8.18 2.10
CA SER A 196 42.85 -9.63 2.15
C SER A 196 42.49 -10.10 3.56
N SER A 197 41.27 -10.65 3.67
CA SER A 197 40.64 -11.62 4.60
C SER A 197 41.45 -12.19 5.80
N PRO A 198 40.81 -12.98 6.71
CA PRO A 198 39.66 -12.70 7.58
C PRO A 198 39.99 -13.06 9.08
N VAL A 199 38.98 -13.10 9.96
CA VAL A 199 38.89 -13.92 11.21
C VAL A 199 39.24 -13.26 12.58
N ILE A 200 38.23 -13.27 13.47
CA ILE A 200 38.25 -13.44 14.95
C ILE A 200 38.61 -12.26 15.88
N THR A 201 37.54 -11.82 16.57
CA THR A 201 37.39 -11.80 18.05
C THR A 201 37.91 -10.63 18.88
N THR A 202 37.03 -10.26 19.82
CA THR A 202 37.18 -9.43 21.01
C THR A 202 38.59 -9.43 21.60
N THR A 203 39.17 -8.24 21.78
CA THR A 203 39.67 -7.70 23.06
C THR A 203 40.43 -6.38 22.84
N ASN A 204 40.33 -5.50 23.84
CA ASN A 204 41.26 -4.43 24.27
C ASN A 204 42.35 -3.97 23.28
N LEU A 205 42.52 -2.65 23.11
CA LEU A 205 43.82 -1.95 22.98
C LEU A 205 43.56 -0.43 22.93
N GLN A 206 43.72 0.28 24.04
CA GLN A 206 44.89 1.14 24.34
C GLN A 206 45.22 2.21 23.29
N TYR A 207 44.87 3.44 23.70
CA TYR A 207 45.35 4.73 23.21
C TYR A 207 46.87 4.74 22.93
N ASN A 208 47.25 5.28 21.77
CA ASN A 208 48.61 5.79 21.56
C ASN A 208 48.56 7.20 20.96
N ARG A 209 48.98 8.18 21.77
CA ARG A 209 49.27 9.57 21.39
C ARG A 209 50.45 9.60 20.44
N LYS A 210 50.34 10.31 19.31
CA LYS A 210 51.51 10.94 18.66
C LYS A 210 51.28 12.44 18.51
N GLN A 211 52.23 13.17 19.09
CA GLN A 211 52.42 14.61 19.00
C GLN A 211 52.59 15.05 17.55
N ILE A 212 51.92 16.11 17.13
CA ILE A 212 52.35 16.92 15.99
C ILE A 212 52.43 18.38 16.45
N THR A 213 53.61 18.92 16.18
CA THR A 213 54.19 20.19 16.62
C THR A 213 53.64 21.39 15.86
N SER A 214 53.60 22.52 16.57
CA SER A 214 53.26 23.86 16.10
C SER A 214 54.16 24.41 14.98
N LYS A 215 53.55 24.97 13.92
CA LYS A 215 54.07 26.14 13.18
C LYS A 215 52.90 26.89 12.49
N PRO A 216 52.94 28.23 12.39
CA PRO A 216 51.79 29.05 12.03
C PRO A 216 51.65 29.20 10.51
N LEU A 217 50.42 29.13 10.01
CA LEU A 217 50.09 29.52 8.63
C LEU A 217 49.44 30.89 8.66
N ASN A 218 50.22 31.89 8.23
CA ASN A 218 49.74 33.21 7.83
C ASN A 218 48.78 33.07 6.64
N ILE A 219 47.57 33.60 6.78
CA ILE A 219 46.66 33.84 5.65
C ILE A 219 46.28 35.32 5.71
N THR A 220 46.54 36.01 4.60
CA THR A 220 46.26 37.43 4.34
C THR A 220 44.78 37.67 4.13
N TRP A 221 44.26 38.75 4.71
CA TRP A 221 42.86 39.18 4.63
C TRP A 221 42.56 39.87 3.30
N ASN A 222 41.52 39.41 2.60
CA ASN A 222 40.84 40.20 1.57
C ASN A 222 39.47 40.61 2.12
N ASP A 223 39.30 41.91 2.30
CA ASP A 223 38.05 42.58 2.64
C ASP A 223 37.08 42.52 1.46
N ASP A 224 35.92 41.88 1.66
CA ASP A 224 34.60 42.20 1.07
C ASP A 224 33.67 40.99 1.10
N SER A 225 33.07 40.71 2.27
CA SER A 225 31.75 40.08 2.40
C SER A 225 31.32 40.11 3.87
N ALA A 226 30.04 40.39 4.14
CA ALA A 226 29.45 40.44 5.49
C ALA A 226 29.23 39.03 6.10
N TYR A 227 30.25 38.17 6.04
CA TYR A 227 30.23 36.77 6.45
C TYR A 227 31.28 36.30 7.50
N PRO A 228 32.24 37.11 8.03
CA PRO A 228 33.10 36.69 9.15
C PRO A 228 32.39 36.63 10.53
N MET A 229 31.21 37.26 10.65
CA MET A 229 30.62 37.64 11.95
C MET A 229 29.96 36.48 12.72
N LEU A 230 29.49 35.44 12.04
CA LEU A 230 28.75 34.33 12.67
C LEU A 230 29.67 33.19 13.17
N ASP A 231 30.89 33.13 12.62
CA ASP A 231 31.89 32.09 12.91
C ASP A 231 32.58 32.35 14.25
N GLU A 232 32.85 33.63 14.56
CA GLU A 232 33.40 34.06 15.85
C GLU A 232 32.39 33.85 16.99
N LEU A 233 31.12 34.19 16.78
CA LEU A 233 30.00 33.95 17.71
C LEU A 233 29.83 32.47 18.08
N SER A 234 29.82 31.60 17.07
CA SER A 234 29.67 30.15 17.26
C SER A 234 30.89 29.55 17.96
N ARG A 235 32.09 30.02 17.61
CA ARG A 235 33.35 29.63 18.26
C ARG A 235 33.40 30.06 19.73
N MET A 236 32.95 31.27 20.05
CA MET A 236 32.91 31.76 21.44
C MET A 236 31.84 31.04 22.28
N ALA A 237 30.65 30.78 21.73
CA ALA A 237 29.62 29.98 22.42
C ALA A 237 30.10 28.54 22.69
N LYS A 238 30.85 27.93 21.76
CA LYS A 238 31.45 26.60 21.92
C LYS A 238 32.57 26.58 22.96
N LEU A 239 33.36 27.66 23.06
CA LEU A 239 34.38 27.82 24.12
C LEU A 239 33.72 27.99 25.51
N ILE A 240 32.66 28.80 25.62
CA ILE A 240 31.88 28.95 26.86
C ILE A 240 31.28 27.60 27.27
N LYS A 241 30.69 26.86 26.34
CA LYS A 241 30.12 25.54 26.57
C LYS A 241 31.19 24.56 27.08
N ASN A 242 32.31 24.43 26.36
CA ASN A 242 33.40 23.53 26.73
C ASN A 242 34.01 23.86 28.11
N GLN A 243 33.98 25.13 28.52
CA GLN A 243 34.52 25.57 29.80
C GLN A 243 33.52 25.39 30.95
N CYS A 244 32.21 25.59 30.70
CA CYS A 244 31.15 25.22 31.64
C CYS A 244 31.01 23.70 31.82
N ASP A 245 31.38 22.93 30.80
CA ASP A 245 31.39 21.46 30.81
C ASP A 245 32.73 20.87 31.33
N GLY A 246 33.62 21.71 31.90
CA GLY A 246 34.81 21.26 32.64
C GLY A 246 36.06 20.92 31.81
N HIS A 247 36.03 21.08 30.48
CA HIS A 247 37.07 20.54 29.57
C HIS A 247 38.38 21.35 29.47
N THR A 248 38.64 22.33 30.34
CA THR A 248 39.88 23.13 30.38
C THR A 248 40.40 23.31 31.81
N ILE A 249 41.73 23.49 31.98
CA ILE A 249 42.36 23.67 33.29
C ILE A 249 41.74 24.88 33.99
N ASN A 250 41.03 24.60 35.08
CA ASN A 250 40.19 25.55 35.81
C ASN A 250 41.04 26.62 36.51
N GLN A 251 40.98 27.87 36.05
CA GLN A 251 41.49 29.03 36.79
C GLN A 251 40.31 29.95 37.09
N GLU A 252 39.64 29.69 38.22
CA GLU A 252 38.34 30.31 38.59
C GLU A 252 38.29 31.84 38.40
N TRP A 253 39.35 32.56 38.76
CA TRP A 253 39.38 34.03 38.65
C TRP A 253 39.49 34.51 37.19
N LEU A 254 40.23 33.80 36.35
CA LEU A 254 40.42 34.13 34.94
C LEU A 254 39.18 33.74 34.15
N ASP A 255 38.58 32.60 34.49
CA ASP A 255 37.39 32.03 33.87
C ASP A 255 36.15 32.87 34.17
N GLN A 256 36.01 33.40 35.38
CA GLN A 256 34.96 34.37 35.70
C GLN A 256 35.11 35.66 34.88
N LEU A 257 36.33 36.14 34.66
CA LEU A 257 36.59 37.34 33.86
C LEU A 257 36.39 37.10 32.36
N THR A 258 36.85 35.97 31.81
CA THR A 258 36.67 35.61 30.40
C THR A 258 35.22 35.26 30.08
N LEU A 259 34.50 34.55 30.97
CA LEU A 259 33.05 34.30 30.81
C LEU A 259 32.25 35.60 30.92
N ALA A 260 32.58 36.49 31.85
CA ALA A 260 31.93 37.80 31.95
C ALA A 260 32.18 38.64 30.69
N LYS A 261 33.42 38.67 30.18
CA LYS A 261 33.77 39.39 28.94
C LYS A 261 33.14 38.76 27.71
N ALA A 262 33.12 37.44 27.61
CA ALA A 262 32.51 36.71 26.49
C ALA A 262 30.98 36.86 26.48
N ARG A 263 30.32 36.82 27.65
CA ARG A 263 28.88 37.16 27.78
C ARG A 263 28.62 38.62 27.37
N THR A 264 29.47 39.55 27.80
CA THR A 264 29.35 40.97 27.43
C THR A 264 29.57 41.22 25.93
N CYS A 265 30.47 40.48 25.28
CA CYS A 265 30.66 40.54 23.82
C CYS A 265 29.47 39.92 23.08
N LEU A 266 28.99 38.75 23.54
CA LEU A 266 27.82 38.07 22.98
C LEU A 266 26.58 38.96 23.05
N ASP A 267 26.35 39.64 24.19
CA ASP A 267 25.20 40.54 24.37
C ASP A 267 25.29 41.81 23.51
N LYS A 268 26.51 42.31 23.23
CA LYS A 268 26.73 43.42 22.30
C LYS A 268 26.45 43.00 20.86
N GLU A 269 26.88 41.81 20.44
CA GLU A 269 26.65 41.28 19.10
C GLU A 269 25.18 40.87 18.88
N ARG A 270 24.50 40.34 19.91
CA ARG A 270 23.04 40.10 19.93
C ARG A 270 22.26 41.40 19.73
N SER A 271 22.66 42.47 20.40
CA SER A 271 22.03 43.79 20.25
C SER A 271 22.25 44.42 18.86
N THR A 272 23.22 43.93 18.09
CA THR A 272 23.56 44.42 16.74
C THR A 272 22.92 43.56 15.62
N SER A 273 22.34 42.41 15.97
CA SER A 273 21.76 41.46 15.02
C SER A 273 20.39 41.91 14.49
N LYS A 274 20.20 41.87 13.17
CA LYS A 274 18.94 42.27 12.50
C LYS A 274 17.78 41.28 12.64
N SER A 275 18.01 40.09 13.21
CA SER A 275 17.01 39.03 13.39
C SER A 275 16.66 38.84 14.86
N MET A 276 15.39 38.52 15.16
CA MET A 276 14.95 38.17 16.52
C MET A 276 15.53 36.81 16.95
N LEU A 277 16.14 36.76 18.14
CA LEU A 277 16.73 35.58 18.75
C LEU A 277 16.06 35.31 20.11
N LEU A 278 15.48 34.12 20.28
CA LEU A 278 14.86 33.64 21.51
C LEU A 278 15.82 32.73 22.27
N LEU A 279 16.14 33.10 23.51
CA LEU A 279 17.01 32.35 24.42
C LEU A 279 16.18 31.35 25.24
N ILE A 280 16.49 30.06 25.09
CA ILE A 280 15.87 28.99 25.89
C ILE A 280 16.94 28.17 26.63
N GLU A 281 16.56 27.58 27.76
CA GLU A 281 17.44 26.71 28.56
C GLU A 281 16.69 25.42 28.94
N PHE A 282 17.24 24.27 28.57
CA PHE A 282 16.75 22.96 29.01
C PHE A 282 17.36 22.57 30.35
N SER A 283 16.56 21.98 31.22
CA SER A 283 17.05 21.47 32.51
C SER A 283 18.11 20.38 32.32
N ARG A 284 19.17 20.42 33.13
CA ARG A 284 20.21 19.38 33.20
C ARG A 284 19.72 18.27 34.13
N THR A 285 19.80 17.02 33.67
CA THR A 285 19.30 15.87 34.44
C THR A 285 20.39 15.37 35.38
N MET A 286 20.13 15.41 36.69
CA MET A 286 21.05 14.95 37.73
C MET A 286 20.55 13.60 38.27
N VAL A 287 21.37 12.57 38.17
CA VAL A 287 21.08 11.24 38.73
C VAL A 287 22.20 10.89 39.70
N GLU A 288 21.86 10.62 40.96
CA GLU A 288 22.84 10.29 42.03
C GLU A 288 24.03 11.28 42.11
N ASP A 289 23.73 12.59 42.09
CA ASP A 289 24.69 13.70 42.15
C ASP A 289 25.65 13.83 40.94
N ASN A 290 25.44 13.08 39.85
CA ASN A 290 26.19 13.21 38.59
C ASN A 290 25.31 13.76 37.45
N GLU A 291 25.86 14.67 36.64
CA GLU A 291 25.20 15.16 35.42
C GLU A 291 25.17 14.05 34.37
N CYS A 292 23.96 13.69 33.91
CA CYS A 292 23.74 12.58 33.00
C CYS A 292 23.22 13.04 31.63
N ILE A 293 23.81 12.49 30.57
CA ILE A 293 23.36 12.69 29.20
C ILE A 293 22.22 11.71 28.90
N VAL A 294 21.06 12.22 28.49
CA VAL A 294 19.89 11.39 28.19
C VAL A 294 19.95 10.90 26.75
N LEU A 295 19.98 9.58 26.57
CA LEU A 295 19.97 8.90 25.27
C LEU A 295 18.59 8.35 24.95
N TYR A 296 18.10 8.58 23.73
CA TYR A 296 16.87 7.96 23.26
C TYR A 296 17.03 6.44 23.19
N PHE A 297 16.15 5.71 23.86
CA PHE A 297 16.04 4.27 23.71
C PHE A 297 14.60 3.82 23.89
N GLU A 298 14.11 3.12 22.89
CA GLU A 298 12.79 2.50 22.87
C GLU A 298 13.00 0.98 22.86
N PRO A 299 12.63 0.26 23.93
CA PRO A 299 12.69 -1.20 23.93
C PRO A 299 11.68 -1.70 22.89
N LYS A 300 12.20 -2.39 21.86
CA LYS A 300 11.48 -2.94 20.69
C LYS A 300 9.96 -3.14 20.95
N CYS A 301 9.16 -2.21 20.46
CA CYS A 301 7.72 -2.36 20.29
C CYS A 301 7.50 -2.61 18.79
N ASP A 302 7.17 -3.84 18.42
CA ASP A 302 6.80 -4.22 17.04
C ASP A 302 5.33 -3.86 16.71
N ASP A 303 4.68 -2.99 17.49
CA ASP A 303 3.31 -2.52 17.24
C ASP A 303 3.29 -1.02 16.94
N VAL A 304 3.11 -0.70 15.66
CA VAL A 304 2.78 0.64 15.18
C VAL A 304 1.41 1.01 15.74
N LEU A 305 1.36 1.76 16.84
CA LEU A 305 0.15 2.45 17.28
C LEU A 305 -0.17 3.57 16.26
N ASN A 306 -0.94 3.21 15.24
CA ASN A 306 -1.61 4.15 14.36
C ASN A 306 -2.65 4.92 15.18
N TYR A 307 -2.39 6.18 15.53
CA TYR A 307 -3.45 7.10 15.93
C TYR A 307 -4.27 7.50 14.70
N PRO A 308 -5.56 7.13 14.59
CA PRO A 308 -6.41 7.58 13.50
C PRO A 308 -6.91 9.01 13.73
N ILE A 309 -7.11 9.69 12.61
CA ILE A 309 -7.43 11.11 12.48
C ILE A 309 -8.94 11.36 12.69
N GLY A 310 -9.25 12.34 13.56
CA GLY A 310 -10.23 13.41 13.35
C GLY A 310 -11.73 13.15 13.62
N TYR A 311 -12.39 14.04 14.36
CA TYR A 311 -13.54 14.85 13.92
C TYR A 311 -13.94 15.85 15.03
N THR A 312 -14.06 17.11 14.65
CA THR A 312 -14.81 18.13 15.38
C THR A 312 -16.30 17.78 15.33
N ASN A 313 -16.92 17.47 16.47
CA ASN A 313 -18.25 17.96 16.87
C ASN A 313 -18.61 17.37 18.24
N GLN A 314 -19.31 18.16 19.04
CA GLN A 314 -19.70 17.89 20.42
C GLN A 314 -20.25 16.48 20.65
N GLY A 315 -19.43 15.64 21.27
CA GLY A 315 -19.77 14.33 21.85
C GLY A 315 -18.67 14.00 22.85
N VAL A 316 -19.04 13.52 24.04
CA VAL A 316 -18.07 13.11 25.06
C VAL A 316 -17.24 11.97 24.47
N TYR A 317 -15.97 12.25 24.20
CA TYR A 317 -14.99 11.26 23.75
C TYR A 317 -14.69 10.33 24.93
N ASP A 318 -14.96 9.05 24.77
CA ASP A 318 -14.48 8.03 25.70
C ASP A 318 -13.10 7.56 25.22
N PRO A 319 -12.01 7.95 25.90
CA PRO A 319 -10.65 7.56 25.53
C PRO A 319 -10.39 6.05 25.64
N GLU A 320 -11.31 5.28 26.22
CA GLU A 320 -11.18 3.83 26.42
C GLU A 320 -11.95 2.98 25.40
N ILE A 321 -12.70 3.58 24.47
CA ILE A 321 -13.61 2.81 23.58
C ILE A 321 -12.87 1.90 22.58
N ASP A 322 -11.62 2.23 22.25
CA ASP A 322 -10.73 1.45 21.36
C ASP A 322 -9.52 0.85 22.12
N LEU A 323 -9.48 0.96 23.46
CA LEU A 323 -8.47 0.30 24.30
C LEU A 323 -8.92 -1.12 24.61
N GLU A 324 -7.97 -2.07 24.60
CA GLU A 324 -8.25 -3.45 25.00
C GLU A 324 -8.76 -3.46 26.44
N ASN A 325 -9.99 -3.95 26.65
CA ASN A 325 -10.55 -4.04 27.99
C ASN A 325 -9.80 -5.11 28.80
N ILE A 326 -8.82 -4.65 29.59
CA ILE A 326 -7.93 -5.51 30.39
C ILE A 326 -8.73 -6.41 31.34
N VAL A 327 -9.89 -5.95 31.83
CA VAL A 327 -10.77 -6.72 32.71
C VAL A 327 -11.41 -7.88 31.95
N GLU A 328 -11.92 -7.64 30.75
CA GLU A 328 -12.47 -8.68 29.88
C GLU A 328 -11.39 -9.66 29.40
N SER A 329 -10.22 -9.17 28.98
CA SER A 329 -9.08 -10.02 28.61
C SER A 329 -8.60 -10.87 29.79
N LYS A 330 -8.59 -10.33 31.01
CA LYS A 330 -8.26 -11.09 32.23
C LYS A 330 -9.36 -12.10 32.59
N HIS A 331 -10.63 -11.72 32.49
CA HIS A 331 -11.77 -12.62 32.72
C HIS A 331 -11.79 -13.77 31.71
N LEU A 332 -11.50 -13.50 30.43
CA LEU A 332 -11.36 -14.52 29.39
C LEU A 332 -10.18 -15.46 29.69
N LYS A 333 -9.02 -14.90 30.06
CA LYS A 333 -7.83 -15.70 30.44
C LYS A 333 -8.12 -16.61 31.63
N LEU A 334 -8.84 -16.12 32.64
CA LEU A 334 -9.22 -16.89 33.83
C LEU A 334 -10.28 -17.96 33.53
N SER A 335 -11.32 -17.59 32.77
CA SER A 335 -12.41 -18.50 32.42
C SER A 335 -11.93 -19.66 31.54
N ARG A 336 -11.05 -19.41 30.56
CA ARG A 336 -10.42 -20.45 29.75
C ARG A 336 -9.47 -21.34 30.56
N SER A 337 -8.69 -20.77 31.47
CA SER A 337 -7.75 -21.53 32.31
C SER A 337 -8.43 -22.43 33.34
N ALA A 338 -9.64 -22.07 33.79
CA ALA A 338 -10.46 -22.90 34.68
C ALA A 338 -11.07 -24.14 33.97
N ARG A 339 -11.22 -24.12 32.64
CA ARG A 339 -11.95 -25.14 31.85
C ARG A 339 -11.06 -26.27 31.30
N LYS A 340 -10.11 -26.80 32.10
CA LYS A 340 -9.08 -27.75 31.62
C LYS A 340 -9.57 -29.14 31.13
N ALA A 341 -10.82 -29.56 31.39
CA ALA A 341 -11.26 -30.92 31.02
C ALA A 341 -12.78 -31.16 30.79
N LEU A 342 -13.65 -30.18 31.06
CA LEU A 342 -15.13 -30.41 31.08
C LEU A 342 -15.84 -30.18 29.73
N ASP A 343 -15.10 -29.76 28.69
CA ASP A 343 -15.70 -29.19 27.48
C ASP A 343 -16.04 -30.21 26.38
N LYS A 344 -15.57 -31.46 26.46
CA LYS A 344 -15.73 -32.45 25.37
C LYS A 344 -17.19 -32.83 25.10
N ASP A 345 -18.02 -32.87 26.13
CA ASP A 345 -19.42 -33.31 26.05
C ASP A 345 -20.43 -32.14 26.10
N LEU A 346 -19.95 -30.89 26.10
CA LEU A 346 -20.78 -29.70 26.15
C LEU A 346 -21.51 -29.48 24.82
N LYS A 347 -22.85 -29.53 24.87
CA LYS A 347 -23.73 -29.18 23.75
C LYS A 347 -24.39 -27.82 23.99
N PRO A 348 -24.47 -26.94 22.98
CA PRO A 348 -25.11 -25.64 23.13
C PRO A 348 -26.63 -25.80 23.33
N THR A 349 -27.21 -24.89 24.11
CA THR A 349 -28.68 -24.69 24.19
C THR A 349 -29.22 -24.15 22.86
N SER A 350 -30.54 -24.16 22.65
CA SER A 350 -31.15 -23.66 21.40
C SER A 350 -30.73 -22.22 21.09
N GLU A 351 -30.82 -21.32 22.08
CA GLU A 351 -30.42 -19.92 21.92
C GLU A 351 -28.94 -19.75 21.60
N GLN A 352 -28.07 -20.52 22.26
CA GLN A 352 -26.62 -20.48 22.01
C GLN A 352 -26.27 -21.06 20.64
N ARG A 353 -27.01 -22.07 20.18
CA ARG A 353 -26.84 -22.63 18.84
C ARG A 353 -27.24 -21.60 17.78
N ASP A 354 -28.36 -20.90 17.96
CA ASP A 354 -28.80 -19.86 17.04
C ASP A 354 -27.79 -18.71 16.99
N ARG A 355 -27.25 -18.32 18.15
CA ARG A 355 -26.18 -17.31 18.22
C ARG A 355 -24.88 -17.79 17.53
N LEU A 356 -24.47 -19.03 17.73
CA LEU A 356 -23.31 -19.62 17.03
C LEU A 356 -23.55 -19.64 15.52
N MET A 357 -24.74 -20.01 15.05
CA MET A 357 -25.06 -19.99 13.61
C MET A 357 -25.03 -18.58 13.03
N GLN A 358 -25.46 -17.57 13.80
CA GLN A 358 -25.34 -16.17 13.41
C GLN A 358 -23.87 -15.75 13.26
N ILE A 359 -23.01 -16.13 14.21
CA ILE A 359 -21.57 -15.87 14.17
C ILE A 359 -20.91 -16.55 12.95
N LEU A 360 -21.30 -17.80 12.65
CA LEU A 360 -20.81 -18.53 11.48
C LEU A 360 -21.26 -17.94 10.14
N ALA A 361 -22.34 -17.16 10.13
CA ALA A 361 -22.83 -16.45 8.96
C ALA A 361 -22.09 -15.11 8.73
N TYR A 362 -21.27 -14.65 9.67
CA TYR A 362 -20.49 -13.43 9.50
C TYR A 362 -19.52 -13.56 8.32
N PRO A 363 -19.36 -12.50 7.51
CA PRO A 363 -18.42 -12.52 6.41
C PRO A 363 -16.97 -12.79 6.87
N PRO A 364 -16.13 -13.32 5.95
CA PRO A 364 -14.70 -13.46 6.21
C PRO A 364 -14.07 -12.10 6.57
N GLY A 365 -13.15 -12.10 7.54
CA GLY A 365 -12.46 -10.89 8.00
C GLY A 365 -13.21 -9.99 9.00
N GLN A 366 -14.48 -10.28 9.35
CA GLN A 366 -15.13 -9.59 10.46
C GLN A 366 -14.54 -10.05 11.81
N PHE A 367 -14.05 -9.10 12.60
CA PHE A 367 -13.58 -9.34 13.96
C PHE A 367 -14.72 -9.78 14.87
N LEU A 368 -14.45 -10.83 15.66
CA LEU A 368 -15.37 -11.35 16.67
C LEU A 368 -15.18 -10.59 17.98
N SER A 369 -16.27 -10.22 18.64
CA SER A 369 -16.21 -9.67 19.99
C SER A 369 -15.65 -10.70 20.99
N ILE A 370 -15.11 -10.23 22.11
CA ILE A 370 -14.50 -11.09 23.14
C ILE A 370 -15.49 -12.14 23.66
N GLU A 371 -16.76 -11.76 23.83
CA GLU A 371 -17.85 -12.68 24.22
C GLU A 371 -18.12 -13.76 23.17
N GLU A 372 -18.19 -13.37 21.89
CA GLU A 372 -18.37 -14.30 20.78
C GLU A 372 -17.18 -15.25 20.66
N GLN A 373 -15.96 -14.76 20.89
CA GLN A 373 -14.75 -15.58 20.92
C GLN A 373 -14.76 -16.59 22.08
N ASP A 374 -15.23 -16.22 23.28
CA ASP A 374 -15.39 -17.19 24.38
C ASP A 374 -16.45 -18.23 24.05
N LEU A 375 -17.55 -17.84 23.41
CA LEU A 375 -18.63 -18.74 23.04
C LEU A 375 -18.15 -19.79 22.01
N VAL A 376 -17.42 -19.36 20.99
CA VAL A 376 -16.80 -20.23 19.98
C VAL A 376 -15.76 -21.16 20.62
N TRP A 377 -14.91 -20.63 21.50
CA TRP A 377 -13.91 -21.43 22.22
C TRP A 377 -14.56 -22.48 23.13
N LYS A 378 -15.62 -22.13 23.85
CA LYS A 378 -16.37 -23.02 24.75
C LYS A 378 -16.96 -24.22 24.00
N TYR A 379 -17.54 -24.00 22.83
CA TYR A 379 -18.18 -25.05 22.02
C TYR A 379 -17.27 -25.62 20.92
N ARG A 380 -15.95 -25.48 21.03
CA ARG A 380 -14.97 -25.93 20.01
C ARG A 380 -15.11 -27.39 19.58
N PHE A 381 -15.42 -28.31 20.51
CA PHE A 381 -15.61 -29.73 20.19
C PHE A 381 -16.92 -30.01 19.45
N PHE A 382 -17.96 -29.19 19.68
CA PHE A 382 -19.20 -29.25 18.91
C PHE A 382 -19.00 -28.65 17.51
N LEU A 383 -18.29 -27.53 17.43
CA LEU A 383 -17.97 -26.83 16.18
C LEU A 383 -17.01 -27.62 15.28
N SER A 384 -16.24 -28.57 15.81
CA SER A 384 -15.35 -29.42 15.01
C SER A 384 -16.07 -30.23 13.92
N GLN A 385 -17.38 -30.46 14.09
CA GLN A 385 -18.24 -31.12 13.10
C GLN A 385 -18.71 -30.17 11.98
N HIS A 386 -18.58 -28.86 12.18
CA HIS A 386 -19.01 -27.84 11.22
C HIS A 386 -17.82 -27.33 10.40
N LYS A 387 -17.85 -27.55 9.08
CA LYS A 387 -16.78 -27.14 8.14
C LYS A 387 -16.45 -25.64 8.20
N LYS A 388 -17.49 -24.79 8.14
CA LYS A 388 -17.36 -23.33 8.09
C LYS A 388 -16.90 -22.69 9.41
N ALA A 389 -16.87 -23.46 10.50
CA ALA A 389 -16.51 -22.95 11.81
C ALA A 389 -15.00 -22.89 12.06
N LEU A 390 -14.19 -23.58 11.25
CA LEU A 390 -12.76 -23.69 11.48
C LEU A 390 -12.03 -22.33 11.40
N ALA A 391 -12.30 -21.52 10.38
CA ALA A 391 -11.68 -20.20 10.23
C ALA A 391 -11.99 -19.30 11.43
N LYS A 392 -13.27 -19.20 11.81
CA LYS A 392 -13.72 -18.44 12.99
C LYS A 392 -13.12 -18.96 14.29
N PHE A 393 -13.03 -20.28 14.46
CA PHE A 393 -12.37 -20.88 15.62
C PHE A 393 -10.90 -20.48 15.72
N LEU A 394 -10.16 -20.52 14.60
CA LEU A 394 -8.74 -20.17 14.54
C LEU A 394 -8.49 -18.68 14.86
N GLN A 395 -9.44 -17.80 14.54
CA GLN A 395 -9.40 -16.38 14.94
C GLN A 395 -9.57 -16.18 16.46
N CYS A 396 -10.21 -17.11 17.17
CA CYS A 396 -10.44 -17.01 18.62
C CYS A 396 -9.26 -17.51 19.47
N VAL A 397 -8.22 -18.10 18.85
CA VAL A 397 -7.08 -18.72 19.55
C VAL A 397 -6.02 -17.67 19.87
N HIS A 398 -5.57 -17.61 21.12
CA HIS A 398 -4.39 -16.80 21.47
C HIS A 398 -3.12 -17.58 21.15
N TRP A 399 -2.43 -17.18 20.10
CA TRP A 399 -1.21 -17.84 19.63
C TRP A 399 0.00 -17.64 20.55
N ASP A 400 -0.04 -16.67 21.47
CA ASP A 400 1.01 -16.42 22.47
C ASP A 400 1.04 -17.45 23.60
N LYS A 401 -0.03 -18.25 23.75
CA LYS A 401 -0.16 -19.23 24.84
C LYS A 401 0.03 -20.64 24.32
N GLU A 402 1.14 -21.28 24.71
CA GLU A 402 1.46 -22.65 24.28
C GLU A 402 0.34 -23.67 24.55
N GLU A 403 -0.38 -23.57 25.66
CA GLU A 403 -1.44 -24.52 26.02
C GLU A 403 -2.68 -24.40 25.12
N GLU A 404 -3.07 -23.17 24.73
CA GLU A 404 -4.16 -22.95 23.77
C GLU A 404 -3.73 -23.41 22.37
N VAL A 405 -2.48 -23.13 21.98
CA VAL A 405 -1.90 -23.56 20.70
C VAL A 405 -1.87 -25.09 20.58
N LYS A 406 -1.38 -25.81 21.60
CA LYS A 406 -1.36 -27.28 21.59
C LYS A 406 -2.76 -27.88 21.42
N GLN A 407 -3.77 -27.31 22.10
CA GLN A 407 -5.16 -27.76 21.96
C GLN A 407 -5.72 -27.46 20.56
N ALA A 408 -5.50 -26.25 20.05
CA ALA A 408 -5.96 -25.86 18.72
C ALA A 408 -5.35 -26.73 17.62
N LEU A 409 -4.05 -27.05 17.71
CA LEU A 409 -3.36 -27.91 16.74
C LEU A 409 -3.85 -29.37 16.79
N ASN A 410 -4.15 -29.90 17.98
CA ASN A 410 -4.73 -31.24 18.10
C ASN A 410 -6.16 -31.27 17.53
N LEU A 411 -6.96 -30.23 17.78
CA LEU A 411 -8.29 -30.09 17.21
C LEU A 411 -8.27 -29.91 15.70
N LEU A 412 -7.29 -29.19 15.14
CA LEU A 412 -7.14 -29.01 13.69
C LEU A 412 -7.01 -30.35 12.96
N GLN A 413 -6.31 -31.33 13.56
CA GLN A 413 -6.18 -32.68 12.99
C GLN A 413 -7.49 -33.49 13.05
N GLN A 414 -8.38 -33.17 13.99
CA GLN A 414 -9.65 -33.86 14.21
C GLN A 414 -10.84 -33.14 13.56
N TRP A 415 -10.63 -31.92 13.06
CA TRP A 415 -11.69 -31.09 12.47
C TRP A 415 -12.15 -31.68 11.14
N VAL A 416 -13.45 -31.57 10.86
CA VAL A 416 -13.99 -31.95 9.55
C VAL A 416 -13.29 -31.15 8.45
N THR A 417 -12.93 -31.83 7.36
CA THR A 417 -12.19 -31.19 6.26
C THR A 417 -12.94 -29.99 5.69
N MET A 418 -12.29 -28.83 5.71
CA MET A 418 -12.78 -27.57 5.13
C MET A 418 -12.81 -27.64 3.60
N ASP A 419 -13.72 -26.93 2.93
CA ASP A 419 -13.76 -26.86 1.47
C ASP A 419 -12.54 -26.05 0.93
N THR A 420 -12.12 -26.31 -0.31
CA THR A 420 -10.89 -25.71 -0.88
C THR A 420 -10.97 -24.18 -1.01
N GLU A 421 -12.16 -23.66 -1.28
CA GLU A 421 -12.42 -22.22 -1.46
C GLU A 421 -12.33 -21.46 -0.12
N ASP A 422 -12.82 -22.08 0.96
CA ASP A 422 -12.74 -21.53 2.31
C ASP A 422 -11.30 -21.56 2.85
N ALA A 423 -10.49 -22.53 2.41
CA ALA A 423 -9.08 -22.63 2.81
C ALA A 423 -8.22 -21.44 2.36
N LEU A 424 -8.66 -20.69 1.35
CA LEU A 424 -8.00 -19.44 0.92
C LEU A 424 -8.03 -18.37 2.02
N GLU A 425 -9.05 -18.37 2.89
CA GLU A 425 -9.14 -17.44 4.03
C GLU A 425 -7.96 -17.63 4.99
N LEU A 426 -7.56 -18.88 5.23
CA LEU A 426 -6.47 -19.25 6.13
C LEU A 426 -5.08 -18.83 5.64
N LEU A 427 -4.97 -18.38 4.38
CA LEU A 427 -3.74 -17.85 3.80
C LEU A 427 -3.64 -16.32 3.91
N GLY A 428 -4.70 -15.67 4.41
CA GLY A 428 -4.74 -14.22 4.61
C GLY A 428 -3.87 -13.70 5.76
N PRO A 429 -3.82 -12.38 5.94
CA PRO A 429 -2.97 -11.72 6.93
C PRO A 429 -3.34 -12.08 8.38
N SER A 430 -4.57 -12.51 8.66
CA SER A 430 -4.99 -12.86 10.03
C SER A 430 -4.38 -14.16 10.56
N TYR A 431 -3.71 -14.96 9.71
CA TYR A 431 -3.24 -16.30 10.06
C TYR A 431 -1.74 -16.47 9.74
N HIS A 432 -0.90 -16.31 10.77
CA HIS A 432 0.56 -16.40 10.65
C HIS A 432 1.15 -17.76 11.04
N HIS A 433 0.41 -18.60 11.77
CA HIS A 433 0.95 -19.83 12.33
C HIS A 433 1.26 -20.88 11.23
N PRO A 434 2.51 -21.40 11.12
CA PRO A 434 2.93 -22.29 10.02
C PRO A 434 2.05 -23.52 9.83
N LYS A 435 1.63 -24.18 10.92
CA LYS A 435 0.76 -25.38 10.83
C LYS A 435 -0.64 -25.09 10.30
N VAL A 436 -1.18 -23.88 10.53
CA VAL A 436 -2.49 -23.48 9.98
C VAL A 436 -2.35 -23.26 8.47
N ARG A 437 -1.28 -22.57 8.06
CA ARG A 437 -0.97 -22.36 6.65
C ARG A 437 -0.68 -23.67 5.92
N SER A 438 0.07 -24.58 6.54
CA SER A 438 0.35 -25.90 5.97
C SER A 438 -0.91 -26.77 5.85
N TYR A 439 -1.85 -26.66 6.80
CA TYR A 439 -3.18 -27.25 6.64
C TYR A 439 -3.90 -26.67 5.42
N ALA A 440 -3.91 -25.35 5.24
CA ALA A 440 -4.50 -24.71 4.06
C ALA A 440 -3.85 -25.19 2.74
N VAL A 441 -2.51 -25.30 2.70
CA VAL A 441 -1.77 -25.84 1.55
C VAL A 441 -2.13 -27.31 1.30
N SER A 442 -2.33 -28.11 2.35
CA SER A 442 -2.76 -29.51 2.21
C SER A 442 -4.16 -29.63 1.58
N ARG A 443 -5.05 -28.64 1.83
CA ARG A 443 -6.37 -28.55 1.18
C ARG A 443 -6.22 -28.12 -0.28
N LEU A 444 -5.39 -27.12 -0.57
CA LEU A 444 -5.10 -26.68 -1.95
C LEU A 444 -4.48 -27.79 -2.80
N ARG A 445 -3.69 -28.69 -2.21
CA ARG A 445 -3.14 -29.85 -2.92
C ARG A 445 -4.23 -30.77 -3.48
N GLN A 446 -5.42 -30.81 -2.87
CA GLN A 446 -6.53 -31.63 -3.36
C GLN A 446 -7.35 -30.93 -4.46
N ALA A 447 -7.15 -29.64 -4.67
CA ALA A 447 -7.86 -28.89 -5.70
C ALA A 447 -7.38 -29.28 -7.10
N PRO A 448 -8.29 -29.32 -8.11
CA PRO A 448 -7.90 -29.53 -9.49
C PRO A 448 -7.12 -28.32 -10.00
N ASP A 449 -6.20 -28.55 -10.94
CA ASP A 449 -5.29 -27.50 -11.40
C ASP A 449 -5.99 -26.35 -12.11
N ASP A 450 -7.14 -26.60 -12.73
CA ASP A 450 -7.95 -25.56 -13.35
C ASP A 450 -8.54 -24.60 -12.31
N ASP A 451 -8.91 -25.10 -11.12
CA ASP A 451 -9.35 -24.24 -10.01
C ASP A 451 -8.14 -23.50 -9.41
N LEU A 452 -6.98 -24.17 -9.32
CA LEU A 452 -5.74 -23.54 -8.86
C LEU A 452 -5.34 -22.35 -9.75
N LEU A 453 -5.47 -22.49 -11.08
CA LEU A 453 -5.20 -21.41 -12.02
C LEU A 453 -6.10 -20.19 -11.79
N LEU A 454 -7.37 -20.41 -11.41
CA LEU A 454 -8.31 -19.33 -11.08
C LEU A 454 -8.00 -18.63 -9.76
N TYR A 455 -7.19 -19.20 -8.88
CA TYR A 455 -6.77 -18.59 -7.61
C TYR A 455 -5.29 -18.20 -7.61
N LEU A 456 -4.55 -18.50 -8.68
CA LEU A 456 -3.10 -18.38 -8.73
C LEU A 456 -2.62 -16.95 -8.45
N LEU A 457 -3.33 -15.94 -8.98
CA LEU A 457 -2.99 -14.54 -8.70
C LEU A 457 -3.03 -14.26 -7.19
N GLN A 458 -4.10 -14.68 -6.50
CA GLN A 458 -4.30 -14.48 -5.07
C GLN A 458 -3.31 -15.32 -4.24
N LEU A 459 -2.94 -16.51 -4.71
CA LEU A 459 -1.93 -17.34 -4.05
C LEU A 459 -0.53 -16.72 -4.13
N VAL A 460 -0.20 -16.07 -5.26
CA VAL A 460 1.04 -15.28 -5.37
C VAL A 460 1.01 -14.14 -4.36
N GLN A 461 -0.11 -13.44 -4.21
CA GLN A 461 -0.26 -12.40 -3.20
C GLN A 461 -0.13 -12.93 -1.76
N ALA A 462 -0.63 -14.13 -1.50
CA ALA A 462 -0.55 -14.76 -0.18
C ALA A 462 0.88 -15.11 0.25
N LEU A 463 1.87 -15.14 -0.67
CA LEU A 463 3.29 -15.32 -0.35
C LEU A 463 3.84 -14.17 0.51
N ARG A 464 3.26 -12.96 0.42
CA ARG A 464 3.66 -11.81 1.25
C ARG A 464 3.54 -12.09 2.75
N TYR A 465 2.57 -12.92 3.12
CA TYR A 465 2.24 -13.26 4.51
C TYR A 465 2.98 -14.51 5.01
N GLU A 466 3.83 -15.14 4.20
CA GLU A 466 4.72 -16.20 4.67
C GLU A 466 5.92 -15.65 5.44
N ARG A 467 6.56 -16.49 6.26
CA ARG A 467 7.77 -16.09 6.98
C ARG A 467 8.92 -15.95 5.96
N HIS A 468 9.42 -14.73 5.80
CA HIS A 468 10.43 -14.39 4.78
C HIS A 468 11.76 -15.14 4.97
N ASP A 469 12.07 -15.57 6.19
CA ASP A 469 13.27 -16.36 6.50
C ASP A 469 13.34 -17.67 5.70
N LEU A 470 12.21 -18.33 5.44
CA LEU A 470 12.14 -19.61 4.71
C LEU A 470 12.33 -19.44 3.19
N ILE A 471 12.00 -18.26 2.66
CA ILE A 471 12.18 -17.94 1.24
C ILE A 471 13.64 -17.59 0.96
N ASN A 472 14.29 -16.88 1.90
CA ASN A 472 15.66 -16.40 1.76
C ASN A 472 16.72 -17.44 2.17
N ALA A 473 16.44 -18.34 3.13
CA ALA A 473 17.43 -19.25 3.71
C ALA A 473 18.00 -20.29 2.71
N GLU A 474 17.22 -20.74 1.73
CA GLU A 474 17.68 -21.78 0.78
C GLU A 474 18.53 -21.22 -0.38
N VAL A 475 18.55 -19.91 -0.62
CA VAL A 475 19.35 -19.30 -1.69
C VAL A 475 20.84 -19.23 -1.29
N VAL A 476 21.12 -19.08 0.01
CA VAL A 476 22.48 -18.85 0.54
C VAL A 476 23.37 -20.10 0.43
N ASP A 477 22.79 -21.31 0.49
CA ASP A 477 23.55 -22.58 0.38
C ASP A 477 23.98 -22.92 -1.05
N SER A 478 23.59 -22.12 -2.05
CA SER A 478 23.92 -22.36 -3.47
C SER A 478 25.09 -21.51 -3.99
N VAL A 479 25.63 -20.60 -3.17
CA VAL A 479 26.73 -19.68 -3.57
C VAL A 479 28.09 -20.11 -3.00
N VAL A 480 28.14 -21.17 -2.19
CA VAL A 480 29.39 -21.70 -1.64
C VAL A 480 29.61 -23.13 -2.17
N ASP A 481 30.72 -23.28 -2.89
CA ASP A 481 31.37 -24.54 -3.32
C ASP A 481 30.91 -25.24 -4.62
N GLU A 482 31.27 -24.62 -5.76
CA GLU A 482 31.82 -25.38 -6.90
C GLU A 482 33.24 -25.86 -6.54
N GLN A 483 33.35 -26.94 -5.75
CA GLN A 483 34.48 -27.88 -5.72
C GLN A 483 34.34 -28.85 -4.52
N MET A 484 33.46 -29.86 -4.64
CA MET A 484 33.78 -31.22 -4.22
C MET A 484 32.64 -32.18 -4.56
N SER A 485 33.04 -33.35 -5.05
CA SER A 485 32.17 -34.41 -5.54
C SER A 485 31.42 -35.16 -4.44
N SER A 486 30.18 -35.52 -4.80
CA SER A 486 29.48 -36.79 -4.54
C SER A 486 28.94 -37.11 -3.14
N ASN A 487 27.63 -37.39 -3.17
CA ASN A 487 26.85 -38.28 -2.31
C ASN A 487 26.51 -37.78 -0.89
N GLY A 488 25.23 -37.44 -0.68
CA GLY A 488 24.72 -37.31 0.68
C GLY A 488 23.25 -36.90 0.86
N VAL A 489 22.60 -36.24 -0.10
CA VAL A 489 21.28 -35.61 0.19
C VAL A 489 20.13 -36.06 -0.73
N TYR A 490 20.41 -36.66 -1.88
CA TYR A 490 19.36 -37.06 -2.84
C TYR A 490 18.84 -38.51 -2.72
N GLU A 491 19.33 -39.32 -1.78
CA GLU A 491 18.85 -40.70 -1.60
C GLU A 491 17.56 -40.83 -0.77
N ASN A 492 17.20 -39.83 0.03
CA ASN A 492 15.99 -39.92 0.87
C ASN A 492 14.68 -39.57 0.14
N PHE A 493 14.73 -38.98 -1.06
CA PHE A 493 13.54 -38.58 -1.82
C PHE A 493 13.10 -39.61 -2.87
N ALA A 494 14.01 -40.48 -3.34
CA ALA A 494 13.69 -41.50 -4.35
C ALA A 494 12.97 -42.74 -3.77
N ASN A 495 13.15 -43.03 -2.47
CA ASN A 495 12.54 -44.18 -1.81
C ASN A 495 11.03 -44.05 -1.57
N ALA A 496 10.41 -42.91 -1.87
CA ALA A 496 8.96 -42.72 -1.76
C ALA A 496 8.18 -43.10 -3.04
N MET A 497 8.87 -43.40 -4.15
CA MET A 497 8.23 -43.63 -5.47
C MET A 497 8.35 -45.05 -6.03
N GLY A 498 8.70 -46.05 -5.21
CA GLY A 498 8.75 -47.43 -5.69
C GLY A 498 8.47 -48.46 -4.60
N GLN A 499 7.20 -48.84 -4.43
CA GLN A 499 6.84 -50.21 -4.11
C GLN A 499 5.35 -50.48 -4.37
N SER A 500 5.15 -51.47 -5.24
CA SER A 500 3.91 -52.07 -5.70
C SER A 500 3.17 -52.79 -4.57
N GLU A 501 1.85 -52.93 -4.76
CA GLU A 501 0.88 -53.73 -4.01
C GLU A 501 1.43 -55.02 -3.37
N SER A 502 1.29 -55.17 -2.04
CA SER A 502 0.72 -56.36 -1.38
C SER A 502 0.57 -56.20 0.15
N GLN A 503 -0.68 -56.31 0.61
CA GLN A 503 -1.19 -56.71 1.93
C GLN A 503 -0.31 -56.54 3.19
N SER A 504 -0.70 -55.65 4.10
CA SER A 504 -1.22 -55.99 5.44
C SER A 504 -1.51 -54.75 6.28
N ASN A 505 -2.57 -54.83 7.09
CA ASN A 505 -3.13 -53.77 7.92
C ASN A 505 -2.16 -53.32 9.02
N ASP A 506 -1.81 -52.03 9.06
CA ASP A 506 -1.70 -51.31 10.33
C ASP A 506 -1.90 -49.79 10.14
N LEU A 507 -3.04 -49.30 10.64
CA LEU A 507 -3.45 -47.89 10.61
C LEU A 507 -2.75 -47.14 11.73
N THR A 508 -1.61 -46.52 11.44
CA THR A 508 -1.03 -45.48 12.32
C THR A 508 -1.08 -44.11 11.64
N LYS A 509 -1.68 -43.17 12.37
CA LYS A 509 -2.01 -41.78 12.05
C LYS A 509 -0.89 -41.05 11.29
N SER A 510 -1.16 -40.63 10.06
CA SER A 510 -0.25 -39.83 9.25
C SER A 510 -0.20 -38.37 9.76
N SER A 511 0.96 -37.95 10.25
CA SER A 511 1.30 -36.54 10.47
C SER A 511 1.17 -35.74 9.17
N ILE A 512 0.52 -34.58 9.23
CA ILE A 512 0.42 -33.63 8.09
C ILE A 512 1.85 -33.24 7.68
N PRO A 513 2.26 -33.46 6.41
CA PRO A 513 3.57 -33.00 5.94
C PRO A 513 3.64 -31.47 6.03
N GLU A 514 4.63 -30.94 6.73
CA GLU A 514 4.88 -29.50 6.82
C GLU A 514 5.43 -29.01 5.47
N ILE A 515 4.53 -28.58 4.59
CA ILE A 515 4.86 -27.99 3.29
C ILE A 515 4.33 -26.56 3.26
N ASP A 516 5.21 -25.63 2.91
CA ASP A 516 4.93 -24.21 2.76
C ASP A 516 4.31 -23.89 1.39
N LEU A 517 3.66 -22.72 1.27
CA LEU A 517 2.99 -22.32 0.03
C LEU A 517 3.99 -22.13 -1.11
N SER A 518 5.13 -21.48 -0.84
CA SER A 518 6.19 -21.28 -1.84
C SER A 518 6.66 -22.60 -2.47
N THR A 519 6.99 -23.60 -1.64
CA THR A 519 7.42 -24.93 -2.09
C THR A 519 6.29 -25.66 -2.85
N PHE A 520 5.05 -25.55 -2.37
CA PHE A 520 3.89 -26.12 -3.06
C PHE A 520 3.69 -25.54 -4.47
N LEU A 521 3.73 -24.21 -4.62
CA LEU A 521 3.55 -23.55 -5.91
C LEU A 521 4.66 -23.93 -6.90
N ILE A 522 5.91 -23.99 -6.44
CA ILE A 522 7.06 -24.41 -7.26
C ILE A 522 6.91 -25.88 -7.68
N GLN A 523 6.49 -26.77 -6.78
CA GLN A 523 6.25 -28.18 -7.10
C GLN A 523 5.20 -28.31 -8.21
N ARG A 524 4.06 -27.61 -8.08
CA ARG A 524 2.98 -27.63 -9.09
C ARG A 524 3.40 -27.00 -10.41
N ALA A 525 4.21 -25.93 -10.39
CA ALA A 525 4.76 -25.33 -11.59
C ALA A 525 5.69 -26.30 -12.36
N CYS A 526 6.44 -27.15 -11.65
CA CYS A 526 7.26 -28.18 -12.29
C CYS A 526 6.42 -29.29 -12.95
N GLU A 527 5.21 -29.55 -12.47
CA GLU A 527 4.30 -30.56 -13.03
C GLU A 527 3.52 -30.02 -14.24
N LYS A 528 3.12 -28.74 -14.22
CA LYS A 528 2.33 -28.11 -15.27
C LYS A 528 2.98 -26.83 -15.83
N PRO A 529 3.35 -26.81 -17.12
CA PRO A 529 4.03 -25.66 -17.73
C PRO A 529 3.14 -24.40 -17.80
N VAL A 530 1.83 -24.56 -17.94
CA VAL A 530 0.87 -23.45 -17.95
C VAL A 530 0.89 -22.70 -16.62
N ILE A 531 0.92 -23.43 -15.49
CA ILE A 531 1.03 -22.83 -14.15
C ILE A 531 2.38 -22.14 -14.00
N ALA A 532 3.48 -22.75 -14.45
CA ALA A 532 4.81 -22.14 -14.40
C ALA A 532 4.87 -20.79 -15.12
N ASN A 533 4.26 -20.69 -16.30
CA ASN A 533 4.20 -19.44 -17.06
C ASN A 533 3.47 -18.34 -16.28
N TYR A 534 2.24 -18.59 -15.83
CA TYR A 534 1.47 -17.57 -15.11
C TYR A 534 2.08 -17.24 -13.76
N LEU A 535 2.60 -18.23 -13.02
CA LEU A 535 3.31 -18.03 -11.76
C LEU A 535 4.51 -17.10 -11.96
N PHE A 536 5.33 -17.34 -12.99
CA PHE A 536 6.45 -16.47 -13.33
C PHE A 536 5.99 -15.04 -13.59
N TRP A 537 5.03 -14.82 -14.49
CA TRP A 537 4.60 -13.47 -14.84
C TRP A 537 3.94 -12.74 -13.68
N TYR A 538 3.11 -13.42 -12.87
CA TYR A 538 2.45 -12.81 -11.72
C TYR A 538 3.46 -12.40 -10.64
N SER A 539 4.46 -13.24 -10.36
CA SER A 539 5.53 -12.89 -9.41
C SER A 539 6.48 -11.83 -9.96
N TYR A 540 6.81 -11.90 -11.25
CA TYR A 540 7.75 -10.97 -11.89
C TYR A 540 7.25 -9.53 -11.89
N VAL A 541 5.95 -9.31 -12.10
CA VAL A 541 5.34 -7.97 -12.05
C VAL A 541 5.49 -7.33 -10.66
N GLU A 542 5.41 -8.13 -9.59
CA GLU A 542 5.52 -7.63 -8.21
C GLU A 542 6.96 -7.25 -7.83
N CYS A 543 7.98 -7.75 -8.54
CA CYS A 543 9.38 -7.33 -8.37
C CYS A 543 9.65 -5.88 -8.82
N GLU A 544 8.76 -5.26 -9.61
CA GLU A 544 8.94 -3.87 -10.07
C GLU A 544 8.45 -2.83 -9.05
N ASN A 545 7.79 -3.27 -7.97
CA ASN A 545 7.11 -2.39 -7.02
C ASN A 545 8.08 -1.85 -5.95
N ASN A 546 8.65 -0.66 -6.17
CA ASN A 546 9.69 -0.07 -5.31
C ASN A 546 9.28 1.28 -4.66
N THR A 547 8.00 1.50 -4.38
CA THR A 547 7.50 2.80 -3.90
C THR A 547 7.87 3.14 -2.44
N THR A 548 7.91 2.15 -1.55
CA THR A 548 8.24 2.34 -0.12
C THR A 548 9.30 1.34 0.36
N ALA A 549 9.91 1.58 1.52
CA ALA A 549 10.88 0.65 2.11
C ALA A 549 10.27 -0.74 2.41
N LYS A 550 8.98 -0.79 2.78
CA LYS A 550 8.22 -2.03 2.98
C LYS A 550 7.93 -2.73 1.65
N ASP A 551 7.63 -1.97 0.60
CA ASP A 551 7.47 -2.52 -0.76
C ASP A 551 8.80 -3.09 -1.27
N LYS A 552 9.93 -2.46 -0.94
CA LYS A 552 11.26 -2.96 -1.33
C LYS A 552 11.58 -4.33 -0.71
N ALA A 553 11.34 -4.51 0.59
CA ALA A 553 11.53 -5.83 1.23
C ALA A 553 10.61 -6.91 0.61
N THR A 554 9.39 -6.52 0.23
CA THR A 554 8.44 -7.41 -0.45
C THR A 554 8.89 -7.74 -1.87
N SER A 555 9.44 -6.76 -2.59
CA SER A 555 10.01 -6.92 -3.93
C SER A 555 11.23 -7.85 -3.91
N ASP A 556 12.14 -7.66 -2.95
CA ASP A 556 13.30 -8.52 -2.74
C ASP A 556 12.88 -9.97 -2.46
N MET A 557 11.81 -10.18 -1.67
CA MET A 557 11.22 -11.51 -1.44
C MET A 557 10.69 -12.15 -2.73
N TYR A 558 9.92 -11.41 -3.54
CA TYR A 558 9.43 -11.93 -4.82
C TYR A 558 10.56 -12.23 -5.79
N GLN A 559 11.61 -11.41 -5.79
CA GLN A 559 12.80 -11.67 -6.60
C GLN A 559 13.48 -12.98 -6.16
N ALA A 560 13.70 -13.18 -4.86
CA ALA A 560 14.24 -14.44 -4.33
C ALA A 560 13.36 -15.65 -4.70
N PHE A 561 12.04 -15.50 -4.65
CA PHE A 561 11.10 -16.54 -5.08
C PHE A 561 11.20 -16.86 -6.59
N VAL A 562 11.28 -15.85 -7.45
CA VAL A 562 11.45 -16.04 -8.91
C VAL A 562 12.78 -16.72 -9.22
N GLU A 563 13.87 -16.32 -8.54
CA GLU A 563 15.18 -16.96 -8.67
C GLU A 563 15.11 -18.44 -8.26
N LYS A 564 14.49 -18.74 -7.10
CA LYS A 564 14.26 -20.12 -6.62
C LYS A 564 13.43 -20.95 -7.61
N LEU A 565 12.37 -20.38 -8.20
CA LEU A 565 11.57 -21.03 -9.23
C LEU A 565 12.43 -21.39 -10.45
N LEU A 566 13.20 -20.44 -10.98
CA LEU A 566 14.05 -20.66 -12.15
C LEU A 566 15.20 -21.64 -11.87
N MET A 567 15.77 -21.65 -10.66
CA MET A 567 16.78 -22.63 -10.24
C MET A 567 16.19 -24.04 -10.13
N THR A 568 15.02 -24.18 -9.52
CA THR A 568 14.35 -25.48 -9.39
C THR A 568 13.98 -26.07 -10.74
N LEU A 569 13.49 -25.24 -11.67
CA LEU A 569 13.20 -25.66 -13.04
C LEU A 569 14.46 -26.11 -13.80
N LYS A 570 15.64 -25.55 -13.48
CA LYS A 570 16.92 -25.96 -14.06
C LYS A 570 17.39 -27.34 -13.56
N ASN A 571 17.19 -27.63 -12.29
CA ASN A 571 17.83 -28.78 -11.64
C ASN A 571 17.01 -30.08 -11.70
N LYS A 572 15.69 -30.01 -11.81
CA LYS A 572 14.80 -31.18 -11.66
C LYS A 572 14.82 -32.13 -12.86
N ASN A 573 14.24 -31.71 -14.01
CA ASN A 573 14.04 -32.57 -15.19
C ASN A 573 14.42 -31.85 -16.51
N GLU A 574 14.57 -32.59 -17.61
CA GLU A 574 14.79 -32.01 -18.94
C GLU A 574 13.60 -31.17 -19.42
N GLN A 575 12.36 -31.66 -19.20
CA GLN A 575 11.13 -30.92 -19.51
C GLN A 575 11.04 -29.59 -18.76
N THR A 576 11.45 -29.55 -17.48
CA THR A 576 11.43 -28.31 -16.70
C THR A 576 12.51 -27.33 -17.16
N ARG A 577 13.63 -27.81 -17.71
CA ARG A 577 14.64 -26.95 -18.36
C ARG A 577 14.10 -26.31 -19.62
N GLU A 578 13.33 -27.04 -20.43
CA GLU A 578 12.68 -26.46 -21.62
C GLU A 578 11.68 -25.37 -21.24
N VAL A 579 10.90 -25.56 -20.16
CA VAL A 579 9.99 -24.54 -19.63
C VAL A 579 10.76 -23.29 -19.20
N ARG A 580 11.89 -23.45 -18.49
CA ARG A 580 12.76 -22.33 -18.11
C ARG A 580 13.27 -21.56 -19.33
N LEU A 581 13.82 -22.26 -20.33
CA LEU A 581 14.32 -21.64 -21.55
C LEU A 581 13.20 -20.91 -22.31
N SER A 582 11.99 -21.48 -22.32
CA SER A 582 10.80 -20.85 -22.91
C SER A 582 10.45 -19.55 -22.20
N ILE A 583 10.47 -19.51 -20.86
CA ILE A 583 10.22 -18.30 -20.06
C ILE A 583 11.29 -17.23 -20.32
N GLU A 584 12.57 -17.60 -20.39
CA GLU A 584 13.66 -16.66 -20.70
C GLU A 584 13.51 -16.09 -22.13
N ALA A 585 13.13 -16.91 -23.10
CA ALA A 585 12.84 -16.49 -24.46
C ALA A 585 11.62 -15.54 -24.53
N GLN A 586 10.54 -15.84 -23.79
CA GLN A 586 9.38 -14.97 -23.67
C GLN A 586 9.76 -13.60 -23.08
N LYS A 587 10.56 -13.57 -22.00
CA LYS A 587 11.03 -12.32 -21.39
C LYS A 587 11.78 -11.47 -22.41
N ARG A 588 12.74 -12.06 -23.11
CA ARG A 588 13.50 -11.38 -24.17
C ARG A 588 12.59 -10.86 -25.29
N PHE A 589 11.59 -11.64 -25.69
CA PHE A 589 10.60 -11.24 -26.69
C PHE A 589 9.78 -10.02 -26.23
N VAL A 590 9.27 -10.03 -25.00
CA VAL A 590 8.50 -8.91 -24.43
C VAL A 590 9.36 -7.64 -24.32
N ASP A 591 10.60 -7.75 -23.83
CA ASP A 591 11.53 -6.61 -23.75
C ASP A 591 11.75 -5.95 -25.12
N LYS A 592 11.93 -6.78 -26.15
CA LYS A 592 12.11 -6.32 -27.54
C LYS A 592 10.85 -5.70 -28.11
N LEU A 593 9.67 -6.24 -27.78
CA LEU A 593 8.38 -5.65 -28.16
C LEU A 593 8.14 -4.28 -27.50
N VAL A 594 8.54 -4.13 -26.24
CA VAL A 594 8.50 -2.86 -25.51
C VAL A 594 9.42 -1.82 -26.16
N GLU A 595 10.65 -2.21 -26.52
CA GLU A 595 11.60 -1.35 -27.25
C GLU A 595 10.99 -0.85 -28.58
N LEU A 596 10.42 -1.76 -29.38
CA LEU A 596 9.75 -1.44 -30.64
C LEU A 596 8.59 -0.45 -30.45
N THR A 597 7.71 -0.71 -29.49
CA THR A 597 6.53 0.14 -29.24
C THR A 597 6.92 1.52 -28.71
N ASN A 598 7.98 1.62 -27.91
CA ASN A 598 8.51 2.89 -27.43
C ASN A 598 9.08 3.76 -28.55
N ILE A 599 9.74 3.15 -29.56
CA ILE A 599 10.20 3.86 -30.75
C ILE A 599 9.02 4.50 -31.48
N ILE A 600 7.94 3.75 -31.73
CA ILE A 600 6.74 4.25 -32.42
C ILE A 600 6.01 5.33 -31.61
N LYS A 601 5.97 5.19 -30.28
CA LYS A 601 5.34 6.19 -29.40
C LYS A 601 6.05 7.53 -29.42
N ARG A 602 7.38 7.54 -29.48
CA ARG A 602 8.19 8.77 -29.57
C ARG A 602 8.07 9.48 -30.91
N MET A 603 7.70 8.77 -31.98
CA MET A 603 7.52 9.37 -33.30
C MET A 603 6.30 10.31 -33.35
N GLN A 604 6.44 11.41 -34.06
CA GLN A 604 5.34 12.31 -34.40
C GLN A 604 4.71 11.89 -35.73
N GLY A 605 3.39 12.01 -35.85
CA GLY A 605 2.65 11.64 -37.06
C GLY A 605 1.27 11.07 -36.76
N SER A 606 0.44 11.00 -37.81
CA SER A 606 -0.89 10.37 -37.72
C SER A 606 -0.77 8.85 -37.50
N ALA A 607 -1.83 8.22 -36.97
CA ALA A 607 -1.83 6.78 -36.69
C ALA A 607 -1.43 5.93 -37.92
N LYS A 608 -1.88 6.31 -39.13
CA LYS A 608 -1.54 5.61 -40.38
C LYS A 608 -0.05 5.65 -40.70
N VAL A 609 0.61 6.80 -40.49
CA VAL A 609 2.07 6.95 -40.70
C VAL A 609 2.83 6.08 -39.70
N LYS A 610 2.34 6.02 -38.45
CA LYS A 610 2.91 5.15 -37.42
C LYS A 610 2.74 3.67 -37.74
N GLU A 611 1.60 3.26 -38.30
CA GLU A 611 1.33 1.89 -38.76
C GLU A 611 2.25 1.49 -39.91
N GLU A 612 2.42 2.34 -40.91
CA GLU A 612 3.32 2.07 -42.05
C GLU A 612 4.78 1.99 -41.60
N LYS A 613 5.20 2.86 -40.68
CA LYS A 613 6.56 2.77 -40.14
C LYS A 613 6.77 1.52 -39.29
N LEU A 614 5.78 1.13 -38.48
CA LEU A 614 5.81 -0.12 -37.72
C LEU A 614 5.90 -1.33 -38.66
N ARG A 615 5.13 -1.34 -39.76
CA ARG A 615 5.22 -2.35 -40.81
C ARG A 615 6.63 -2.45 -41.38
N ASN A 616 7.22 -1.30 -41.75
CA ASN A 616 8.59 -1.26 -42.28
C ASN A 616 9.65 -1.74 -41.26
N LEU A 617 9.48 -1.43 -39.97
CA LEU A 617 10.40 -1.90 -38.92
C LEU A 617 10.30 -3.41 -38.68
N LEU A 618 9.12 -4.00 -38.84
CA LEU A 618 8.95 -5.45 -38.75
C LEU A 618 9.50 -6.16 -39.98
N LEU A 619 9.33 -5.58 -41.17
CA LEU A 619 9.86 -6.11 -42.42
C LEU A 619 11.40 -6.03 -42.50
N ALA A 620 12.01 -5.10 -41.78
CA ALA A 620 13.47 -4.96 -41.71
C ALA A 620 14.17 -6.14 -41.00
N GLY A 621 13.44 -6.98 -40.25
CA GLY A 621 14.00 -8.17 -39.60
C GLY A 621 15.21 -7.83 -38.71
N ASP A 622 16.36 -8.45 -38.98
CA ASP A 622 17.61 -8.24 -38.25
C ASP A 622 18.25 -6.87 -38.47
N ASP A 623 17.92 -6.18 -39.58
CA ASP A 623 18.35 -4.81 -39.86
C ASP A 623 17.51 -3.77 -39.10
N SER A 624 16.52 -4.22 -38.32
CA SER A 624 15.74 -3.34 -37.45
C SER A 624 16.61 -2.79 -36.30
N PRO A 625 16.33 -1.57 -35.81
CA PRO A 625 17.07 -0.98 -34.68
C PRO A 625 16.99 -1.82 -33.39
N VAL A 626 15.99 -2.71 -33.30
CA VAL A 626 15.72 -3.57 -32.14
C VAL A 626 16.56 -4.86 -32.16
N LYS A 627 17.21 -5.18 -33.31
CA LYS A 627 18.03 -6.40 -33.53
C LYS A 627 17.28 -7.69 -33.15
N PHE A 628 16.03 -7.80 -33.58
CA PHE A 628 15.20 -8.98 -33.38
C PHE A 628 14.30 -9.19 -34.59
N ASN A 629 14.32 -10.40 -35.14
CA ASN A 629 13.47 -10.76 -36.27
C ASN A 629 12.06 -11.13 -35.79
N PHE A 630 11.13 -10.17 -35.88
CA PHE A 630 9.73 -10.39 -35.52
C PHE A 630 8.91 -11.11 -36.60
N LEU A 631 9.44 -11.28 -37.82
CA LEU A 631 8.74 -12.00 -38.89
C LEU A 631 8.77 -13.50 -38.65
N ASN A 632 9.96 -14.03 -38.35
CA ASN A 632 10.21 -15.45 -38.10
C ASN A 632 11.21 -15.57 -36.96
N PHE A 633 10.79 -16.20 -35.86
CA PHE A 633 11.62 -16.55 -34.72
C PHE A 633 11.29 -17.96 -34.24
N ASP A 634 12.18 -18.55 -33.42
CA ASP A 634 11.97 -19.88 -32.86
C ASP A 634 10.63 -19.95 -32.11
N PRO A 635 9.87 -21.06 -32.18
CA PRO A 635 8.56 -21.14 -31.55
C PRO A 635 8.61 -20.85 -30.04
N ILE A 636 7.93 -19.79 -29.60
CA ILE A 636 7.84 -19.38 -28.20
C ILE A 636 6.37 -19.50 -27.76
N PRO A 637 6.06 -20.06 -26.58
CA PRO A 637 4.70 -20.01 -26.03
C PRO A 637 4.28 -18.56 -25.78
N LEU A 638 3.07 -18.16 -26.18
CA LEU A 638 2.60 -16.80 -25.96
C LEU A 638 2.41 -16.55 -24.45
N PRO A 639 2.98 -15.47 -23.86
CA PRO A 639 2.82 -15.20 -22.43
C PRO A 639 1.36 -15.19 -21.97
N LEU A 640 0.49 -14.57 -22.76
CA LEU A 640 -0.96 -14.47 -22.52
C LEU A 640 -1.66 -15.83 -22.52
N ASP A 641 -1.23 -16.74 -23.39
CA ASP A 641 -1.83 -18.05 -23.60
C ASP A 641 -0.75 -19.11 -23.88
N PRO A 642 -0.23 -19.79 -22.84
CA PRO A 642 0.91 -20.69 -22.96
C PRO A 642 0.67 -21.93 -23.83
N GLU A 643 -0.60 -22.26 -24.09
CA GLU A 643 -0.98 -23.36 -24.97
C GLU A 643 -0.73 -23.01 -26.44
N VAL A 644 -0.67 -21.72 -26.78
CA VAL A 644 -0.45 -21.22 -28.14
C VAL A 644 1.03 -20.89 -28.35
N LYS A 645 1.71 -21.63 -29.23
CA LYS A 645 3.09 -21.33 -29.65
C LYS A 645 3.10 -20.42 -30.87
N ILE A 646 3.77 -19.27 -30.75
CA ILE A 646 3.92 -18.25 -31.79
C ILE A 646 5.31 -18.34 -32.45
N CYS A 647 5.38 -18.09 -33.75
CA CYS A 647 6.61 -18.12 -34.55
C CYS A 647 6.87 -16.83 -35.34
N GLY A 648 5.92 -15.88 -35.37
CA GLY A 648 6.03 -14.66 -36.16
C GLY A 648 4.91 -13.67 -35.94
N ILE A 649 5.08 -12.45 -36.45
CA ILE A 649 4.05 -11.39 -36.49
C ILE A 649 3.68 -11.12 -37.94
N ASN A 650 2.38 -11.08 -38.25
CA ASN A 650 1.88 -10.67 -39.56
C ASN A 650 1.91 -9.12 -39.69
N PRO A 651 2.79 -8.54 -40.54
CA PRO A 651 2.98 -7.10 -40.64
C PRO A 651 1.80 -6.38 -41.33
N ASP A 652 1.01 -7.08 -42.13
CA ASP A 652 -0.06 -6.48 -42.94
C ASP A 652 -1.34 -6.22 -42.16
N LYS A 653 -1.58 -6.96 -41.09
CA LYS A 653 -2.81 -6.91 -40.29
C LYS A 653 -2.67 -6.11 -38.99
N ILE A 654 -1.55 -5.43 -38.80
CA ILE A 654 -1.30 -4.59 -37.63
C ILE A 654 -2.16 -3.33 -37.67
N LYS A 655 -2.69 -2.96 -36.51
CA LYS A 655 -3.47 -1.72 -36.33
C LYS A 655 -3.05 -1.01 -35.05
N ILE A 656 -3.06 0.31 -35.05
CA ILE A 656 -2.86 1.13 -33.86
C ILE A 656 -4.20 1.79 -33.54
N PHE A 657 -4.74 1.50 -32.36
CA PHE A 657 -6.01 2.10 -31.97
C PHE A 657 -5.83 3.59 -31.65
N LYS A 658 -6.83 4.39 -32.07
CA LYS A 658 -6.92 5.82 -31.75
C LYS A 658 -7.40 5.98 -30.30
N SER A 659 -6.48 5.81 -29.35
CA SER A 659 -6.71 6.05 -27.93
C SER A 659 -5.55 6.85 -27.34
N ALA A 660 -5.76 7.52 -26.20
CA ALA A 660 -4.74 8.34 -25.53
C ALA A 660 -3.42 7.58 -25.27
N LYS A 661 -3.50 6.27 -25.05
CA LYS A 661 -2.37 5.39 -24.72
C LYS A 661 -1.81 4.62 -25.92
N LEU A 662 -2.40 4.79 -27.11
CA LEU A 662 -1.99 4.15 -28.38
C LEU A 662 -1.71 2.64 -28.25
N PRO A 663 -2.72 1.79 -27.97
CA PRO A 663 -2.52 0.36 -27.90
C PRO A 663 -2.35 -0.25 -29.30
N PHE A 664 -1.54 -1.30 -29.39
CA PHE A 664 -1.12 -1.94 -30.64
C PHE A 664 -1.83 -3.27 -30.81
N LEU A 665 -2.47 -3.50 -31.96
CA LEU A 665 -2.98 -4.81 -32.35
C LEU A 665 -1.90 -5.54 -33.14
N PHE A 666 -1.36 -6.60 -32.57
CA PHE A 666 -0.47 -7.53 -33.24
C PHE A 666 -1.23 -8.80 -33.61
N VAL A 667 -1.03 -9.30 -34.82
CA VAL A 667 -1.57 -10.59 -35.27
C VAL A 667 -0.41 -11.57 -35.34
N PHE A 668 -0.37 -12.50 -34.38
CA PHE A 668 0.69 -13.51 -34.31
C PHE A 668 0.37 -14.69 -35.23
N LYS A 669 1.41 -15.27 -35.83
CA LYS A 669 1.33 -16.55 -36.53
C LYS A 669 1.68 -17.66 -35.56
N THR A 670 0.84 -18.68 -35.48
CA THR A 670 1.08 -19.85 -34.63
C THR A 670 1.88 -20.92 -35.39
N THR A 671 2.41 -21.90 -34.66
CA THR A 671 3.00 -23.11 -35.27
C THR A 671 2.02 -23.94 -36.09
N THR A 672 0.70 -23.75 -35.89
CA THR A 672 -0.38 -24.36 -36.66
C THR A 672 -0.76 -23.56 -37.91
N ASP A 673 -0.04 -22.47 -38.21
CA ASP A 673 -0.34 -21.49 -39.28
C ASP A 673 -1.69 -20.76 -39.10
N GLU A 674 -2.21 -20.75 -37.88
CA GLU A 674 -3.38 -19.96 -37.50
C GLU A 674 -2.97 -18.55 -37.04
N GLU A 675 -3.89 -17.59 -37.16
CA GLU A 675 -3.67 -16.22 -36.72
C GLU A 675 -4.25 -16.00 -35.32
N TYR A 676 -3.43 -15.48 -34.41
CA TYR A 676 -3.84 -15.15 -33.05
C TYR A 676 -3.72 -13.62 -32.82
N PRO A 677 -4.83 -12.87 -32.89
CA PRO A 677 -4.82 -11.43 -32.69
C PRO A 677 -4.75 -11.06 -31.20
N THR A 678 -3.83 -10.17 -30.85
CA THR A 678 -3.58 -9.75 -29.48
C THR A 678 -3.32 -8.25 -29.42
N ILE A 679 -3.93 -7.58 -28.45
CA ILE A 679 -3.64 -6.19 -28.13
C ILE A 679 -2.48 -6.13 -27.15
N PHE A 680 -1.47 -5.34 -27.47
CA PHE A 680 -0.40 -4.97 -26.56
C PHE A 680 -0.60 -3.52 -26.09
N LYS A 681 -0.79 -3.34 -24.78
CA LYS A 681 -0.92 -2.03 -24.14
C LYS A 681 0.41 -1.69 -23.47
N ASN A 682 0.89 -0.46 -23.70
CA ASN A 682 2.10 0.06 -23.08
C ASN A 682 1.76 1.44 -22.48
N GLY A 683 2.03 1.67 -21.21
CA GLY A 683 1.67 2.86 -20.44
C GLY A 683 0.43 2.75 -19.55
N ASP A 684 -0.13 1.55 -19.34
CA ASP A 684 -1.27 1.27 -18.46
C ASP A 684 -0.97 0.07 -17.55
N ASP A 685 -1.41 0.12 -16.29
CA ASP A 685 -1.36 -1.02 -15.36
C ASP A 685 -2.59 -1.92 -15.60
N LEU A 686 -2.37 -3.15 -16.06
CA LEU A 686 -3.44 -4.09 -16.40
C LEU A 686 -3.81 -5.04 -15.26
N ARG A 687 -3.17 -4.96 -14.09
CA ARG A 687 -3.47 -5.84 -12.96
C ARG A 687 -4.92 -5.72 -12.49
N GLN A 688 -5.50 -4.51 -12.60
CA GLN A 688 -6.90 -4.27 -12.28
C GLN A 688 -7.84 -5.01 -13.25
N ASP A 689 -7.69 -4.80 -14.55
CA ASP A 689 -8.47 -5.53 -15.57
C ASP A 689 -8.29 -7.04 -15.45
N GLN A 690 -7.06 -7.49 -15.19
CA GLN A 690 -6.73 -8.89 -14.99
C GLN A 690 -7.47 -9.50 -13.79
N LEU A 691 -7.46 -8.84 -12.63
CA LEU A 691 -8.20 -9.28 -11.45
C LEU A 691 -9.70 -9.35 -11.75
N ILE A 692 -10.28 -8.32 -12.36
CA ILE A 692 -11.71 -8.28 -12.65
C ILE A 692 -12.10 -9.41 -13.61
N LEU A 693 -11.35 -9.63 -14.69
CA LEU A 693 -11.62 -10.71 -15.62
C LEU A 693 -11.45 -12.09 -14.99
N GLN A 694 -10.48 -12.28 -14.11
CA GLN A 694 -10.32 -13.50 -13.33
C GLN A 694 -11.55 -13.77 -12.46
N ILE A 695 -12.11 -12.74 -11.80
CA ILE A 695 -13.35 -12.86 -11.03
C ILE A 695 -14.55 -13.18 -11.95
N ILE A 696 -14.64 -12.56 -13.13
CA ILE A 696 -15.69 -12.88 -14.12
C ILE A 696 -15.58 -14.34 -14.58
N MET A 697 -14.37 -14.84 -14.84
CA MET A 697 -14.13 -16.25 -15.19
C MET A 697 -14.58 -17.19 -14.06
N LEU A 698 -14.29 -16.84 -12.81
CA LEU A 698 -14.74 -17.60 -11.65
C LEU A 698 -16.26 -17.58 -11.53
N MET A 699 -16.90 -16.42 -11.69
CA MET A 699 -18.37 -16.30 -11.69
C MET A 699 -19.01 -17.15 -12.79
N ASP A 700 -18.47 -17.11 -14.01
CA ASP A 700 -18.94 -17.95 -15.13
C ASP A 700 -18.79 -19.44 -14.80
N ARG A 701 -17.67 -19.85 -14.21
CA ARG A 701 -17.45 -21.25 -13.82
C ARG A 701 -18.43 -21.71 -12.74
N ILE A 702 -18.71 -20.88 -11.73
CA ILE A 702 -19.69 -21.18 -10.68
C ILE A 702 -21.08 -21.34 -11.31
N LEU A 703 -21.48 -20.44 -12.20
CA LEU A 703 -22.76 -20.51 -12.90
C LEU A 703 -22.87 -21.78 -13.78
N ARG A 704 -21.80 -22.14 -14.50
CA ARG A 704 -21.74 -23.37 -15.29
C ARG A 704 -21.82 -24.64 -14.42
N LYS A 705 -21.20 -24.65 -13.23
CA LYS A 705 -21.30 -25.77 -12.28
C LYS A 705 -22.76 -26.02 -11.84
N GLU A 706 -23.55 -24.96 -11.73
CA GLU A 706 -25.00 -25.01 -11.46
C GLU A 706 -25.86 -25.19 -12.74
N ASN A 707 -25.26 -25.60 -13.86
CA ASN A 707 -25.90 -25.81 -15.17
C ASN A 707 -26.51 -24.56 -15.81
N ILE A 708 -25.97 -23.38 -15.52
CA ILE A 708 -26.40 -22.11 -16.15
C ILE A 708 -25.26 -21.56 -17.00
N ASP A 709 -25.37 -21.73 -18.32
CA ASP A 709 -24.47 -21.11 -19.29
C ASP A 709 -25.05 -19.77 -19.76
N LEU A 710 -24.53 -18.67 -19.22
CA LEU A 710 -24.90 -17.31 -19.63
C LEU A 710 -24.14 -16.81 -20.87
N LYS A 711 -23.37 -17.68 -21.56
CA LYS A 711 -22.62 -17.33 -22.77
C LYS A 711 -21.70 -16.11 -22.60
N LEU A 712 -21.15 -15.93 -21.39
CA LEU A 712 -20.18 -14.88 -21.07
C LEU A 712 -18.91 -15.05 -21.93
N THR A 713 -18.23 -13.94 -22.20
CA THR A 713 -16.99 -13.92 -22.99
C THR A 713 -15.85 -13.29 -22.18
N PRO A 714 -15.36 -13.95 -21.13
CA PRO A 714 -14.19 -13.46 -20.40
C PRO A 714 -12.94 -13.64 -21.27
N TYR A 715 -12.41 -12.52 -21.77
CA TYR A 715 -11.19 -12.51 -22.58
C TYR A 715 -9.94 -12.55 -21.69
N LYS A 716 -8.85 -13.14 -22.19
CA LYS A 716 -7.59 -13.26 -21.44
C LYS A 716 -6.89 -11.89 -21.33
N VAL A 717 -6.36 -11.58 -20.15
CA VAL A 717 -5.50 -10.41 -19.90
C VAL A 717 -4.31 -10.85 -19.04
N LEU A 718 -3.13 -10.35 -19.39
CA LEU A 718 -1.90 -10.59 -18.64
C LEU A 718 -1.09 -9.30 -18.52
N SER A 719 -0.87 -8.85 -17.30
CA SER A 719 0.15 -7.84 -17.01
C SER A 719 1.53 -8.49 -17.05
N THR A 720 2.47 -7.93 -17.81
CA THR A 720 3.88 -8.38 -17.83
C THR A 720 4.80 -7.41 -17.08
N SER A 721 4.30 -6.22 -16.76
CA SER A 721 4.94 -5.18 -15.94
C SER A 721 3.85 -4.31 -15.29
N LEU A 722 4.23 -3.40 -14.41
CA LEU A 722 3.35 -2.34 -13.88
C LEU A 722 2.91 -1.31 -14.94
N LYS A 723 3.52 -1.34 -16.14
CA LYS A 723 3.25 -0.37 -17.21
C LYS A 723 2.75 -0.98 -18.50
N TYR A 724 2.88 -2.28 -18.72
CA TYR A 724 2.53 -2.87 -20.00
C TYR A 724 2.09 -4.32 -19.85
N GLY A 725 1.34 -4.79 -20.84
CA GLY A 725 0.87 -6.17 -20.91
C GLY A 725 -0.01 -6.46 -22.12
N PHE A 726 -0.55 -7.67 -22.14
CA PHE A 726 -1.31 -8.25 -23.25
C PHE A 726 -2.79 -8.36 -22.90
N VAL A 727 -3.63 -8.14 -23.92
CA VAL A 727 -5.08 -8.31 -23.86
C VAL A 727 -5.50 -9.09 -25.11
N GLN A 728 -6.27 -10.15 -24.94
CA GLN A 728 -6.80 -10.93 -26.06
C GLN A 728 -7.73 -10.07 -26.91
N PHE A 729 -7.55 -10.08 -28.23
CA PHE A 729 -8.46 -9.39 -29.13
C PHE A 729 -9.65 -10.30 -29.47
N ILE A 730 -10.86 -9.78 -29.33
CA ILE A 730 -12.10 -10.45 -29.71
C ILE A 730 -12.76 -9.65 -30.82
N ASP A 731 -12.97 -10.29 -31.98
CA ASP A 731 -13.68 -9.68 -33.10
C ASP A 731 -15.10 -9.25 -32.69
N SER A 732 -15.30 -7.94 -32.64
CA SER A 732 -16.49 -7.31 -32.09
C SER A 732 -16.60 -5.83 -32.51
N GLN A 733 -17.78 -5.24 -32.32
CA GLN A 733 -18.03 -3.82 -32.55
C GLN A 733 -18.59 -3.17 -31.28
N SER A 734 -18.19 -1.93 -30.99
CA SER A 734 -18.78 -1.19 -29.87
C SER A 734 -20.25 -0.88 -30.13
N LEU A 735 -21.05 -0.92 -29.07
CA LEU A 735 -22.49 -0.66 -29.17
C LEU A 735 -22.77 0.72 -29.74
N ARG A 736 -21.91 1.71 -29.42
CA ARG A 736 -21.93 3.04 -30.04
C ARG A 736 -21.89 2.97 -31.56
N ARG A 737 -20.91 2.27 -32.13
CA ARG A 737 -20.76 2.12 -33.58
C ARG A 737 -21.91 1.35 -34.21
N VAL A 738 -22.46 0.38 -33.48
CA VAL A 738 -23.63 -0.38 -33.92
C VAL A 738 -24.84 0.55 -34.07
N LEU A 739 -25.13 1.36 -33.04
CA LEU A 739 -26.24 2.30 -33.04
C LEU A 739 -26.05 3.43 -34.08
N ASP A 740 -24.83 3.94 -34.25
CA ASP A 740 -24.53 4.97 -35.27
C ASP A 740 -24.80 4.47 -36.70
N ARG A 741 -24.58 3.16 -36.97
CA ARG A 741 -24.78 2.56 -38.30
C ARG A 741 -26.22 2.13 -38.57
N SER A 742 -26.86 1.53 -37.58
CA SER A 742 -28.09 0.76 -37.76
C SER A 742 -29.27 1.28 -36.94
N ARG A 743 -29.10 2.36 -36.17
CA ARG A 743 -30.04 2.93 -35.18
C ARG A 743 -30.45 1.99 -34.05
N THR A 744 -30.65 0.70 -34.30
CA THR A 744 -31.10 -0.31 -33.34
C THR A 744 -30.24 -1.57 -33.43
N ILE A 745 -30.02 -2.23 -32.28
CA ILE A 745 -29.23 -3.47 -32.20
C ILE A 745 -29.87 -4.59 -33.04
N ARG A 746 -31.21 -4.64 -33.04
CA ARG A 746 -31.99 -5.61 -33.83
C ARG A 746 -31.67 -5.49 -35.31
N GLN A 747 -31.67 -4.28 -35.88
CA GLN A 747 -31.37 -4.08 -37.31
C GLN A 747 -29.93 -4.43 -37.66
N TYR A 748 -28.97 -4.16 -36.77
CA TYR A 748 -27.59 -4.59 -36.97
C TYR A 748 -27.47 -6.11 -37.05
N LEU A 749 -28.01 -6.83 -36.08
CA LEU A 749 -27.95 -8.30 -36.07
C LEU A 749 -28.72 -8.90 -37.25
N GLN A 750 -29.86 -8.31 -37.65
CA GLN A 750 -30.57 -8.69 -38.89
C GLN A 750 -29.71 -8.47 -40.13
N SER A 751 -29.00 -7.34 -40.23
CA SER A 751 -28.14 -7.03 -41.38
C SER A 751 -26.95 -7.99 -41.52
N LYS A 752 -26.54 -8.61 -40.42
CA LYS A 752 -25.45 -9.59 -40.36
C LYS A 752 -25.93 -11.03 -40.49
N ALA A 753 -27.16 -11.31 -40.08
CA ALA A 753 -27.78 -12.63 -40.14
C ALA A 753 -28.04 -13.12 -41.58
N ILE A 754 -28.03 -12.25 -42.58
CA ILE A 754 -28.33 -12.62 -43.98
C ILE A 754 -27.03 -12.90 -44.74
N VAL A 755 -26.44 -14.09 -44.54
CA VAL A 755 -25.73 -14.90 -45.57
C VAL A 755 -25.69 -16.37 -45.11
N THR A 756 -26.84 -17.00 -44.94
CA THR A 756 -26.91 -18.48 -45.02
C THR A 756 -28.15 -18.80 -45.85
N ILE A 757 -27.98 -18.70 -47.16
CA ILE A 757 -28.92 -19.29 -48.12
C ILE A 757 -28.85 -20.80 -47.86
N SER A 758 -29.81 -21.31 -47.12
CA SER A 758 -30.16 -22.72 -47.17
C SER A 758 -31.20 -22.85 -48.28
N ASP A 759 -30.94 -23.77 -49.22
CA ASP A 759 -31.68 -23.95 -50.48
C ASP A 759 -33.12 -24.48 -50.33
N ASP A 760 -33.64 -24.62 -49.11
CA ASP A 760 -34.98 -25.15 -48.90
C ASP A 760 -36.01 -24.02 -48.73
N ALA A 761 -36.54 -23.63 -49.88
CA ALA A 761 -37.71 -22.79 -50.03
C ALA A 761 -38.94 -23.46 -49.39
N THR A 762 -39.40 -22.95 -48.23
CA THR A 762 -40.83 -22.69 -47.93
C THR A 762 -40.99 -22.10 -46.52
N SER A 763 -40.58 -20.83 -46.32
CA SER A 763 -41.15 -19.82 -45.39
C SER A 763 -40.12 -18.71 -45.14
N SER A 764 -40.24 -17.62 -45.90
CA SER A 764 -39.35 -16.46 -45.80
C SER A 764 -39.71 -15.61 -44.59
N GLU A 765 -39.27 -16.00 -43.39
CA GLU A 765 -39.15 -15.05 -42.28
C GLU A 765 -37.72 -14.52 -42.22
N VAL A 766 -37.57 -13.24 -42.54
CA VAL A 766 -36.34 -12.46 -42.31
C VAL A 766 -36.18 -12.28 -40.80
N GLY A 767 -35.66 -13.32 -40.14
CA GLY A 767 -35.49 -13.39 -38.69
C GLY A 767 -34.02 -13.43 -38.29
N ILE A 768 -33.70 -12.88 -37.12
CA ILE A 768 -32.40 -13.13 -36.48
C ILE A 768 -32.41 -14.59 -36.00
N PRO A 769 -31.33 -15.38 -36.22
CA PRO A 769 -31.23 -16.72 -35.71
C PRO A 769 -31.53 -16.78 -34.21
N HIS A 770 -32.32 -17.77 -33.80
CA HIS A 770 -32.72 -17.93 -32.40
C HIS A 770 -31.49 -18.06 -31.47
N GLU A 771 -30.44 -18.73 -31.93
CA GLU A 771 -29.18 -18.90 -31.18
C GLU A 771 -28.47 -17.58 -30.89
N VAL A 772 -28.41 -16.66 -31.87
CA VAL A 772 -27.78 -15.34 -31.73
C VAL A 772 -28.54 -14.48 -30.72
N LEU A 773 -29.88 -14.53 -30.77
CA LEU A 773 -30.73 -13.82 -29.82
C LEU A 773 -30.65 -14.41 -28.41
N ASP A 774 -30.63 -15.74 -28.28
CA ASP A 774 -30.47 -16.42 -27.01
C ASP A 774 -29.10 -16.11 -26.37
N ALA A 775 -28.02 -16.11 -27.19
CA ALA A 775 -26.70 -15.69 -26.75
C ALA A 775 -26.68 -14.22 -26.28
N TYR A 776 -27.39 -13.32 -26.96
CA TYR A 776 -27.55 -11.93 -26.53
C TYR A 776 -28.27 -11.82 -25.20
N VAL A 777 -29.43 -12.46 -25.05
CA VAL A 777 -30.24 -12.41 -23.82
C VAL A 777 -29.43 -12.92 -22.63
N LYS A 778 -28.77 -14.06 -22.79
CA LYS A 778 -27.95 -14.71 -21.75
C LYS A 778 -26.75 -13.88 -21.35
N SER A 779 -25.97 -13.41 -22.33
CA SER A 779 -24.76 -12.62 -22.07
C SER A 779 -25.09 -11.26 -21.47
N CYS A 780 -26.15 -10.61 -21.96
CA CYS A 780 -26.67 -9.36 -21.39
C CYS A 780 -27.08 -9.56 -19.92
N ALA A 781 -27.91 -10.57 -19.62
CA ALA A 781 -28.32 -10.86 -18.24
C ALA A 781 -27.13 -11.12 -17.30
N GLY A 782 -26.17 -11.93 -17.74
CA GLY A 782 -24.99 -12.26 -16.94
C GLY A 782 -24.11 -11.06 -16.65
N TYR A 783 -23.72 -10.28 -17.67
CA TYR A 783 -22.92 -9.08 -17.45
C TYR A 783 -23.66 -8.01 -16.64
N CYS A 784 -24.97 -7.85 -16.80
CA CYS A 784 -25.75 -6.91 -15.99
C CYS A 784 -25.66 -7.22 -14.48
N VAL A 785 -25.78 -8.49 -14.09
CA VAL A 785 -25.65 -8.91 -12.68
C VAL A 785 -24.21 -8.79 -12.20
N ILE A 786 -23.24 -9.27 -12.98
CA ILE A 786 -21.83 -9.28 -12.62
C ILE A 786 -21.27 -7.86 -12.45
N MET A 787 -21.61 -6.94 -13.36
CA MET A 787 -21.19 -5.53 -13.25
C MET A 787 -21.81 -4.82 -12.06
N TYR A 788 -23.06 -5.17 -11.70
CA TYR A 788 -23.69 -4.67 -10.47
C TYR A 788 -22.95 -5.15 -9.22
N LEU A 789 -22.67 -6.45 -9.13
CA LEU A 789 -21.98 -7.07 -7.99
C LEU A 789 -20.58 -6.50 -7.79
N LEU A 790 -19.80 -6.38 -8.86
CA LEU A 790 -18.44 -5.81 -8.82
C LEU A 790 -18.43 -4.27 -8.70
N GLY A 791 -19.58 -3.62 -8.88
CA GLY A 791 -19.70 -2.17 -8.85
C GLY A 791 -18.83 -1.48 -9.90
N VAL A 792 -18.72 -2.05 -11.10
CA VAL A 792 -17.90 -1.48 -12.18
C VAL A 792 -18.56 -0.21 -12.71
N GLY A 793 -17.82 0.90 -12.64
CA GLY A 793 -18.22 2.20 -13.14
C GLY A 793 -17.98 2.40 -14.63
N ASP A 794 -18.27 3.60 -15.13
CA ASP A 794 -17.93 4.05 -16.48
C ASP A 794 -18.31 3.11 -17.65
N ARG A 795 -19.47 2.45 -17.56
CA ARG A 795 -20.02 1.58 -18.64
C ARG A 795 -20.84 2.37 -19.66
N HIS A 796 -20.18 3.16 -20.49
CA HIS A 796 -20.82 3.80 -21.66
C HIS A 796 -20.77 2.88 -22.88
N PHE A 797 -21.53 3.18 -23.93
CA PHE A 797 -21.68 2.33 -25.12
C PHE A 797 -20.39 2.07 -25.93
N ASP A 798 -19.29 2.77 -25.67
CA ASP A 798 -17.99 2.40 -26.27
C ASP A 798 -17.29 1.27 -25.52
N ASN A 799 -17.62 1.08 -24.25
CA ASN A 799 -17.07 0.04 -23.38
C ASN A 799 -17.92 -1.25 -23.38
N LEU A 800 -19.02 -1.25 -24.13
CA LEU A 800 -19.86 -2.42 -24.39
C LEU A 800 -19.60 -2.87 -25.83
N LEU A 801 -19.13 -4.10 -26.00
CA LEU A 801 -18.84 -4.69 -27.30
C LEU A 801 -19.85 -5.80 -27.62
N LEU A 802 -20.26 -5.87 -28.88
CA LEU A 802 -21.17 -6.86 -29.42
C LEU A 802 -20.44 -7.70 -30.48
N ARG A 803 -20.50 -9.02 -30.35
CA ARG A 803 -20.04 -9.96 -31.38
C ARG A 803 -21.12 -10.20 -32.43
N ASP A 804 -20.70 -10.56 -33.63
CA ASP A 804 -21.62 -10.97 -34.70
C ASP A 804 -22.43 -12.23 -34.32
N SER A 805 -21.93 -13.04 -33.37
CA SER A 805 -22.64 -14.19 -32.77
C SER A 805 -23.71 -13.79 -31.73
N GLY A 806 -23.91 -12.50 -31.47
CA GLY A 806 -24.91 -11.99 -30.53
C GLY A 806 -24.41 -11.85 -29.09
N GLN A 807 -23.21 -12.32 -28.74
CA GLN A 807 -22.67 -12.17 -27.39
C GLN A 807 -22.29 -10.71 -27.10
N LEU A 808 -22.85 -10.17 -26.02
CA LEU A 808 -22.50 -8.87 -25.45
C LEU A 808 -21.45 -9.06 -24.36
N PHE A 809 -20.40 -8.25 -24.35
CA PHE A 809 -19.41 -8.24 -23.28
C PHE A 809 -18.85 -6.85 -23.01
N HIS A 810 -18.29 -6.67 -21.82
CA HIS A 810 -17.79 -5.39 -21.33
C HIS A 810 -16.25 -5.36 -21.40
N ILE A 811 -15.69 -4.20 -21.70
CA ILE A 811 -14.23 -3.95 -21.71
C ILE A 811 -13.87 -2.74 -20.87
N ASP A 812 -12.58 -2.57 -20.54
CA ASP A 812 -12.05 -1.42 -19.79
C ASP A 812 -12.63 -1.32 -18.38
N PHE A 813 -11.98 -1.99 -17.42
CA PHE A 813 -12.43 -2.06 -16.02
C PHE A 813 -11.71 -1.05 -15.12
N GLY A 814 -11.28 0.08 -15.68
CA GLY A 814 -10.49 1.10 -14.97
C GLY A 814 -11.18 1.82 -13.81
N PHE A 815 -12.50 1.66 -13.62
CA PHE A 815 -13.25 2.19 -12.48
C PHE A 815 -14.07 1.07 -11.83
N ILE A 816 -13.75 0.70 -10.59
CA ILE A 816 -14.43 -0.37 -9.85
C ILE A 816 -14.94 0.07 -8.47
N MET A 817 -15.69 -0.80 -7.79
CA MET A 817 -16.13 -0.63 -6.40
C MET A 817 -16.99 0.62 -6.15
N GLY A 818 -17.84 0.97 -7.12
CA GLY A 818 -18.77 2.09 -7.05
C GLY A 818 -18.15 3.44 -7.39
N ARG A 819 -16.88 3.47 -7.81
CA ARG A 819 -16.31 4.67 -8.44
C ARG A 819 -16.88 4.84 -9.82
N ASP A 820 -17.22 6.07 -10.14
CA ASP A 820 -17.69 6.44 -11.46
C ASP A 820 -17.20 7.85 -11.75
N PRO A 821 -16.71 8.14 -12.96
CA PRO A 821 -16.43 9.51 -13.36
C PRO A 821 -17.71 10.38 -13.36
N LYS A 822 -18.90 9.77 -13.37
CA LYS A 822 -20.19 10.48 -13.34
C LYS A 822 -20.63 10.78 -11.90
N PRO A 823 -21.13 12.01 -11.61
CA PRO A 823 -21.49 12.45 -10.26
C PRO A 823 -22.71 11.75 -9.64
N LEU A 824 -23.50 11.02 -10.44
CA LEU A 824 -24.64 10.21 -9.98
C LEU A 824 -24.62 8.84 -10.68
N PRO A 825 -23.80 7.90 -10.19
CA PRO A 825 -23.73 6.57 -10.80
C PRO A 825 -25.00 5.78 -10.53
N GLN A 826 -25.52 5.16 -11.58
CA GLN A 826 -26.54 4.13 -11.40
C GLN A 826 -25.90 2.86 -10.88
N ALA A 827 -26.57 2.23 -9.92
CA ALA A 827 -26.10 0.97 -9.35
C ALA A 827 -26.09 -0.17 -10.37
N MET A 828 -27.10 -0.25 -11.25
CA MET A 828 -27.16 -1.22 -12.35
C MET A 828 -27.44 -0.48 -13.65
N ARG A 829 -26.74 -0.84 -14.74
CA ARG A 829 -26.85 -0.17 -16.04
C ARG A 829 -27.54 -1.08 -17.05
N VAL A 830 -28.83 -0.84 -17.27
CA VAL A 830 -29.62 -1.47 -18.33
C VAL A 830 -30.32 -0.35 -19.09
N SER A 831 -29.91 -0.10 -20.33
CA SER A 831 -30.51 0.96 -21.15
C SER A 831 -31.74 0.45 -21.91
N LYS A 832 -32.62 1.38 -22.32
CA LYS A 832 -33.76 1.06 -23.19
C LYS A 832 -33.29 0.44 -24.51
N ASP A 833 -32.17 0.91 -25.06
CA ASP A 833 -31.61 0.41 -26.31
C ASP A 833 -31.15 -1.06 -26.20
N MET A 834 -30.69 -1.48 -25.01
CA MET A 834 -30.35 -2.90 -24.74
C MET A 834 -31.58 -3.80 -24.62
N ILE A 835 -32.72 -3.25 -24.19
CA ILE A 835 -33.96 -4.01 -24.01
C ILE A 835 -34.81 -4.02 -25.27
N GLU A 836 -34.68 -3.03 -26.17
CA GLU A 836 -35.52 -2.91 -27.38
C GLU A 836 -35.51 -4.17 -28.27
N ILE A 837 -34.41 -4.94 -28.25
CA ILE A 837 -34.31 -6.20 -28.98
C ILE A 837 -35.16 -7.33 -28.37
N LEU A 838 -35.45 -7.25 -27.07
CA LEU A 838 -36.18 -8.23 -26.27
C LEU A 838 -37.69 -8.02 -26.38
N ASP A 839 -38.37 -9.01 -26.93
CA ASP A 839 -39.82 -9.20 -26.87
C ASP A 839 -40.26 -9.68 -25.47
N ASP A 840 -41.54 -9.52 -25.12
CA ASP A 840 -42.06 -9.77 -23.75
C ASP A 840 -41.64 -11.12 -23.17
N LYS A 841 -41.66 -12.18 -24.00
CA LYS A 841 -41.22 -13.52 -23.60
C LYS A 841 -39.72 -13.55 -23.28
N ARG A 842 -38.89 -12.97 -24.14
CA ARG A 842 -37.42 -12.91 -23.94
C ARG A 842 -37.02 -11.97 -22.82
N PHE A 843 -37.81 -10.94 -22.55
CA PHE A 843 -37.63 -10.09 -21.38
C PHE A 843 -37.92 -10.86 -20.08
N SER A 844 -38.95 -11.71 -20.06
CA SER A 844 -39.18 -12.63 -18.94
C SER A 844 -38.03 -13.62 -18.74
N ASP A 845 -37.46 -14.15 -19.84
CA ASP A 845 -36.28 -15.01 -19.76
C ASP A 845 -35.04 -14.26 -19.26
N PHE A 846 -34.82 -13.02 -19.72
CA PHE A 846 -33.77 -12.13 -19.22
C PHE A 846 -33.88 -11.95 -17.70
N LEU A 847 -35.07 -11.62 -17.18
CA LEU A 847 -35.29 -11.47 -15.74
C LEU A 847 -35.02 -12.78 -14.99
N ARG A 848 -35.48 -13.91 -15.51
CA ARG A 848 -35.22 -15.24 -14.93
C ARG A 848 -33.72 -15.53 -14.85
N TYR A 849 -32.96 -15.26 -15.90
CA TYR A 849 -31.50 -15.41 -15.89
C TYR A 849 -30.83 -14.48 -14.88
N CYS A 850 -31.23 -13.21 -14.81
CA CYS A 850 -30.72 -12.25 -13.84
C CYS A 850 -30.94 -12.72 -12.39
N PHE A 851 -32.16 -13.14 -12.04
CA PHE A 851 -32.49 -13.59 -10.69
C PHE A 851 -31.73 -14.86 -10.32
N THR A 852 -31.72 -15.84 -11.23
CA THR A 852 -31.05 -17.13 -10.96
C THR A 852 -29.54 -16.93 -10.80
N ALA A 853 -28.92 -16.13 -11.66
CA ALA A 853 -27.49 -15.82 -11.57
C ALA A 853 -27.17 -15.09 -10.26
N PHE A 854 -27.98 -14.10 -9.87
CA PHE A 854 -27.77 -13.34 -8.64
C PHE A 854 -27.84 -14.23 -7.40
N ILE A 855 -28.83 -15.12 -7.29
CA ILE A 855 -28.97 -16.04 -6.15
C ILE A 855 -27.80 -17.01 -6.07
N ILE A 856 -27.37 -17.58 -7.20
CA ILE A 856 -26.22 -18.52 -7.22
C ILE A 856 -24.95 -17.80 -6.77
N LEU A 857 -24.64 -16.65 -7.36
CA LEU A 857 -23.44 -15.88 -6.99
C LEU A 857 -23.48 -15.43 -5.53
N ARG A 858 -24.66 -15.10 -5.01
CA ARG A 858 -24.89 -14.73 -3.60
C ARG A 858 -24.56 -15.85 -2.62
N LYS A 859 -24.83 -17.12 -2.96
CA LYS A 859 -24.44 -18.28 -2.13
C LYS A 859 -22.92 -18.45 -2.01
N HIS A 860 -22.16 -17.96 -2.99
CA HIS A 860 -20.69 -18.01 -3.02
C HIS A 860 -20.02 -16.67 -2.65
N ALA A 861 -20.75 -15.73 -2.02
CA ALA A 861 -20.22 -14.40 -1.65
C ALA A 861 -18.91 -14.46 -0.84
N ASN A 862 -18.76 -15.46 0.04
CA ASN A 862 -17.55 -15.65 0.86
C ASN A 862 -16.30 -15.90 0.02
N VAL A 863 -16.41 -16.63 -1.09
CA VAL A 863 -15.27 -16.92 -1.99
C VAL A 863 -14.76 -15.62 -2.58
N PHE A 864 -15.66 -14.77 -3.08
CA PHE A 864 -15.28 -13.46 -3.61
C PHE A 864 -14.67 -12.58 -2.52
N ALA A 865 -15.24 -12.56 -1.32
CA ALA A 865 -14.68 -11.81 -0.19
C ALA A 865 -13.24 -12.26 0.14
N ASN A 866 -12.98 -13.57 0.20
CA ASN A 866 -11.65 -14.12 0.45
C ASN A 866 -10.65 -13.72 -0.65
N LEU A 867 -11.05 -13.82 -1.93
CA LEU A 867 -10.19 -13.45 -3.05
C LEU A 867 -9.85 -11.96 -3.05
N PHE A 868 -10.82 -11.08 -2.80
CA PHE A 868 -10.57 -9.65 -2.69
C PHE A 868 -9.74 -9.31 -1.45
N SER A 869 -9.94 -10.01 -0.32
CA SER A 869 -9.14 -9.82 0.90
C SER A 869 -7.66 -10.09 0.67
N LEU A 870 -7.32 -11.12 -0.12
CA LEU A 870 -5.93 -11.44 -0.47
C LEU A 870 -5.30 -10.44 -1.46
N MET A 871 -6.10 -9.60 -2.12
CA MET A 871 -5.63 -8.61 -3.08
C MET A 871 -5.48 -7.19 -2.49
N LEU A 872 -5.88 -6.96 -1.23
CA LEU A 872 -5.85 -5.62 -0.59
C LEU A 872 -4.44 -5.02 -0.52
N ASP A 873 -3.43 -5.87 -0.30
CA ASP A 873 -2.03 -5.47 -0.18
C ASP A 873 -1.25 -5.52 -1.51
N ALA A 874 -1.93 -5.75 -2.64
CA ALA A 874 -1.33 -5.81 -3.98
C ALA A 874 -0.96 -4.44 -4.57
N ASN A 875 -1.25 -3.33 -3.86
CA ASN A 875 -1.08 -1.94 -4.34
C ASN A 875 -1.70 -1.69 -5.73
N ILE A 876 -2.86 -2.29 -6.02
CA ILE A 876 -3.61 -2.02 -7.25
C ILE A 876 -4.26 -0.63 -7.13
N PRO A 877 -4.18 0.26 -8.15
CA PRO A 877 -4.51 1.68 -8.02
C PRO A 877 -5.87 1.99 -7.36
N ASP A 878 -6.96 1.38 -7.84
CA ASP A 878 -8.29 1.66 -7.29
C ASP A 878 -8.53 1.03 -5.92
N ILE A 879 -8.04 -0.20 -5.72
CA ILE A 879 -8.21 -0.98 -4.47
C ILE A 879 -7.40 -0.35 -3.33
N ALA A 880 -6.17 0.09 -3.63
CA ALA A 880 -5.26 0.71 -2.65
C ALA A 880 -5.84 1.98 -2.01
N LEU A 881 -6.77 2.64 -2.70
CA LEU A 881 -7.28 3.95 -2.33
C LEU A 881 -8.50 3.84 -1.37
N GLU A 882 -9.14 2.65 -1.27
CA GLU A 882 -10.19 2.34 -0.29
C GLU A 882 -10.05 0.93 0.32
N ARG A 883 -8.85 0.54 0.78
CA ARG A 883 -8.55 -0.82 1.26
C ARG A 883 -9.57 -1.35 2.27
N ASP A 884 -9.83 -0.60 3.35
CA ASP A 884 -10.68 -1.06 4.46
C ASP A 884 -12.17 -1.17 4.11
N LYS A 885 -12.61 -0.46 3.06
CA LYS A 885 -14.01 -0.42 2.64
C LYS A 885 -14.30 -1.33 1.44
N THR A 886 -13.27 -1.81 0.75
CA THR A 886 -13.41 -2.58 -0.49
C THR A 886 -14.24 -3.85 -0.26
N VAL A 887 -13.80 -4.73 0.64
CA VAL A 887 -14.51 -6.00 0.91
C VAL A 887 -15.93 -5.75 1.41
N LYS A 888 -16.11 -4.75 2.29
CA LYS A 888 -17.43 -4.37 2.81
C LYS A 888 -18.37 -3.90 1.71
N LYS A 889 -17.93 -2.99 0.84
CA LYS A 889 -18.72 -2.49 -0.31
C LYS A 889 -19.12 -3.62 -1.26
N LEU A 890 -18.24 -4.59 -1.49
CA LEU A 890 -18.55 -5.75 -2.31
C LEU A 890 -19.66 -6.59 -1.67
N LEU A 891 -19.52 -6.92 -0.39
CA LEU A 891 -20.51 -7.70 0.37
C LEU A 891 -21.86 -6.99 0.48
N ASP A 892 -21.87 -5.67 0.65
CA ASP A 892 -23.09 -4.86 0.67
C ASP A 892 -23.89 -5.00 -0.64
N LYS A 893 -23.24 -5.24 -1.79
CA LYS A 893 -23.91 -5.50 -3.08
C LYS A 893 -24.56 -6.86 -3.17
N PHE A 894 -24.04 -7.86 -2.46
CA PHE A 894 -24.66 -9.20 -2.38
C PHE A 894 -25.91 -9.22 -1.50
N ARG A 895 -26.15 -8.14 -0.73
CA ARG A 895 -27.32 -7.99 0.14
C ARG A 895 -27.56 -9.22 1.00
N LEU A 896 -26.53 -9.68 1.71
CA LEU A 896 -26.59 -10.85 2.60
C LEU A 896 -27.57 -10.66 3.78
N ASP A 897 -28.01 -9.43 4.01
CA ASP A 897 -29.04 -9.02 4.98
C ASP A 897 -30.47 -9.48 4.63
N LEU A 898 -30.74 -9.78 3.35
CA LEU A 898 -32.09 -10.12 2.87
C LEU A 898 -32.33 -11.63 2.76
N ASP A 899 -33.58 -12.06 2.65
CA ASP A 899 -33.91 -13.43 2.23
C ASP A 899 -33.88 -13.54 0.70
N ASP A 900 -33.78 -14.74 0.14
CA ASP A 900 -33.69 -14.95 -1.32
C ASP A 900 -34.87 -14.31 -2.09
N GLU A 901 -36.09 -14.36 -1.54
CA GLU A 901 -37.27 -13.74 -2.14
C GLU A 901 -37.19 -12.21 -2.13
N LYS A 902 -36.81 -11.62 -0.98
CA LYS A 902 -36.63 -10.17 -0.84
C LYS A 902 -35.49 -9.65 -1.70
N ALA A 903 -34.41 -10.42 -1.81
CA ALA A 903 -33.27 -10.12 -2.65
C ALA A 903 -33.64 -10.10 -4.15
N THR A 904 -34.51 -11.03 -4.57
CA THR A 904 -35.05 -11.06 -5.95
C THR A 904 -35.95 -9.86 -6.22
N SER A 905 -36.84 -9.50 -5.29
CA SER A 905 -37.68 -8.30 -5.40
C SER A 905 -36.82 -7.03 -5.50
N TYR A 906 -35.80 -6.93 -4.66
CA TYR A 906 -34.87 -5.80 -4.69
C TYR A 906 -34.14 -5.68 -6.05
N LEU A 907 -33.67 -6.80 -6.62
CA LEU A 907 -33.03 -6.78 -7.93
C LEU A 907 -34.02 -6.40 -9.05
N LYS A 908 -35.28 -6.83 -8.95
CA LYS A 908 -36.33 -6.42 -9.89
C LYS A 908 -36.57 -4.91 -9.85
N ASP A 909 -36.75 -4.35 -8.66
CA ASP A 909 -36.95 -2.92 -8.47
C ASP A 909 -35.76 -2.12 -9.01
N LEU A 910 -34.55 -2.66 -8.84
CA LEU A 910 -33.32 -2.07 -9.37
C LEU A 910 -33.31 -2.04 -10.91
N ILE A 911 -33.63 -3.14 -11.57
CA ILE A 911 -33.74 -3.22 -13.03
C ILE A 911 -34.79 -2.23 -13.53
N ASP A 912 -35.98 -2.26 -12.94
CA ASP A 912 -37.09 -1.38 -13.32
C ASP A 912 -36.74 0.11 -13.15
N SER A 913 -35.99 0.45 -12.09
CA SER A 913 -35.48 1.81 -11.87
C SER A 913 -34.45 2.23 -12.92
N SER A 914 -33.58 1.30 -13.34
CA SER A 914 -32.54 1.54 -14.34
C SER A 914 -33.16 1.86 -15.72
N ILE A 915 -34.19 1.11 -16.11
CA ILE A 915 -34.92 1.29 -17.38
C ILE A 915 -35.66 2.62 -17.44
N ARG A 916 -36.27 3.04 -16.32
CA ARG A 916 -37.03 4.30 -16.23
C ARG A 916 -36.14 5.53 -16.16
N ALA A 917 -34.86 5.38 -15.85
CA ALA A 917 -33.98 6.51 -15.63
C ALA A 917 -33.56 7.20 -16.93
N ILE A 918 -33.78 8.52 -16.98
CA ILE A 918 -33.50 9.37 -18.15
C ILE A 918 -32.09 10.01 -18.05
N VAL A 919 -31.58 10.20 -16.82
CA VAL A 919 -30.31 10.86 -16.53
C VAL A 919 -29.09 10.20 -17.22
N PRO A 920 -28.95 8.87 -17.27
CA PRO A 920 -27.81 8.23 -17.95
C PRO A 920 -27.82 8.46 -19.46
N GLN A 921 -29.00 8.50 -20.08
CA GLN A 921 -29.18 8.75 -21.52
C GLN A 921 -28.71 10.16 -21.88
N LEU A 922 -28.98 11.15 -21.01
CA LEU A 922 -28.46 12.51 -21.15
C LEU A 922 -26.93 12.53 -21.02
N TYR A 923 -26.35 11.82 -20.05
CA TYR A 923 -24.90 11.72 -19.91
C TYR A 923 -24.23 10.98 -21.07
N GLU A 924 -24.87 9.97 -21.66
CA GLU A 924 -24.41 9.34 -22.90
C GLU A 924 -24.40 10.36 -24.04
N TYR A 925 -25.46 11.16 -24.18
CA TYR A 925 -25.50 12.26 -25.15
C TYR A 925 -24.35 13.26 -24.94
N PHE A 926 -24.10 13.70 -23.70
CA PHE A 926 -22.97 14.58 -23.38
C PHE A 926 -21.61 13.94 -23.65
N HIS A 927 -21.43 12.66 -23.32
CA HIS A 927 -20.22 11.92 -23.65
C HIS A 927 -19.99 11.85 -25.16
N ASN A 928 -21.05 11.67 -25.96
CA ASN A 928 -20.98 11.71 -27.43
C ASN A 928 -20.51 13.08 -27.94
N VAL A 929 -21.00 14.17 -27.34
CA VAL A 929 -20.60 15.53 -27.70
C VAL A 929 -19.11 15.73 -27.38
N VAL A 930 -18.66 15.35 -26.18
CA VAL A 930 -17.27 15.52 -25.73
C VAL A 930 -16.30 14.66 -26.55
N LEU A 931 -16.66 13.43 -26.91
CA LEU A 931 -15.85 12.59 -27.80
C LEU A 931 -15.88 13.09 -29.25
N GLY A 932 -16.97 13.68 -29.72
CA GLY A 932 -17.05 14.27 -31.06
C GLY A 932 -16.20 15.54 -31.24
N PHE A 933 -15.83 16.20 -30.14
CA PHE A 933 -14.90 17.33 -30.12
C PHE A 933 -13.42 16.91 -30.02
N ARG A 934 -13.12 15.64 -29.72
CA ARG A 934 -11.76 15.06 -29.67
C ARG A 934 -11.43 14.29 -30.95
#